data_AF-A0A819KID6-F1
#
_entry.id   AF-A0A819KID6-F1
#
_cell.length_a   1.000
_cell.length_b   1.000
_cell.length_c   1.000
_cell.angle_alpha   90.00
_cell.angle_beta   90.00
_cell.angle_gamma   90.00
#
_symmetry.space_group_name_H-M   'P 1'
#
loop_
_entity.id
_entity.type
_entity.pdbx_description
1 polymer ?
#
loop_
_entity_poly.entity_id
_entity_poly.type
_entity_poly.pdbx_seq_one_letter_code
_entity_poly.pdbx_strand_id
1 'polypeptide(L)'
;KINLNQLKQIELSYNELLEKYHIAEKLDEQLKQLNQNLNEKDLELKRQYELFEKLKIDNEHQHFYLLEREENIRLLKIELEQHEKSKENLIEKYQNQINQFRNDLEQQKLLLLNAAQNQDEMNSLKLKQQNELNDLIQIKINENKQLIEINQQLDHDLKQKNEFILEKNQQIDDYQKQLNLLNIEYEEFKIKFYYMKEEETKLIDEINLLMDKILNLEKEKSEFIQNIHDLKQQLETNNKAVDEEKIQLHQTIENLKHELEFNKTPIQDVQLKQTVNNNEQEQTTIIDHHQSELEIIAKENETHHQIINDLNDKLKKQTSDSDENIQELKEKYQKMKILLTRLRKELQEKVQHQPKQSVIDLELADYEKTIKNLKNDLINKDKEIQDLRDELSNCTNKYACLKLENNNLEQQNIQNEERANKFKALLDIVKKELQHAKDLELQQQYNDDHTRVLIEKLQNDLDNNKILINDLQHEKQQLIEKLNNHNETNQRTISLLEQNLHIAKHDLDIAKQDYDTLQDDFNSYKIRAQSVLKQHQLNQRERTPSLANKQIELEETIEKLNTTLQEATNKIQVLMSENDTLQKEQDRLIEIQAKLMNESKKREQDLRKQHKIEIDNIENEYLQRINDNDDKLKNALLHNDTLSRAFKEQIATMESDHEGSISILQNELETSRQEMEQLKIRIDLLRQTNIDNEKLTSNPESSHIGINNHCNRADTLACNTSERQREEEFESTNINDQSSNIAMKTSDNVLHGASSTIENNTTTYNTNSLSPLNDKSRDNIFEYIQLERQRSEDELNKTKLLLLDITELLNESELNNTRLNEQIKLLKDEIRRLERNMERAESISNLEYLKNVILKFFILKSTYERLQLIPVLVTMLKLSPDEQEQLVRVANLPITTDENLTNNESSTRQTTNDVNSPSWSTYLNIW
;
A
#
# COMPACT_ATOMS: atom_id res chain seq x y z
N LYS A 1 -203.22 61.26 -24.67
CA LYS A 1 -202.90 60.96 -26.09
C LYS A 1 -201.77 61.90 -26.53
N ILE A 2 -200.59 61.36 -26.82
CA ILE A 2 -199.40 61.91 -27.52
C ILE A 2 -198.23 60.98 -27.10
N ASN A 3 -197.33 60.54 -27.96
CA ASN A 3 -197.46 60.21 -29.39
C ASN A 3 -196.53 59.02 -29.68
N LEU A 4 -196.99 57.99 -30.40
CA LEU A 4 -196.28 56.70 -30.49
C LEU A 4 -194.91 56.80 -31.17
N ASN A 5 -194.70 57.81 -32.02
CA ASN A 5 -193.40 58.07 -32.67
C ASN A 5 -192.30 58.49 -31.68
N GLN A 6 -192.63 59.13 -30.55
CA GLN A 6 -191.62 59.53 -29.57
C GLN A 6 -191.02 58.32 -28.84
N LEU A 7 -191.82 57.27 -28.59
CA LEU A 7 -191.33 56.03 -27.98
C LEU A 7 -190.26 55.35 -28.86
N LYS A 8 -190.49 55.27 -30.18
CA LYS A 8 -189.55 54.62 -31.10
C LYS A 8 -188.22 55.37 -31.27
N GLN A 9 -188.22 56.70 -31.16
CA GLN A 9 -186.95 57.46 -31.14
C GLN A 9 -186.20 57.26 -29.82
N ILE A 10 -186.90 57.16 -28.69
CA ILE A 10 -186.28 56.83 -27.40
C ILE A 10 -185.71 55.41 -27.41
N GLU A 11 -186.42 54.44 -27.98
CA GLU A 11 -186.01 53.03 -28.09
C GLU A 11 -184.75 52.85 -28.97
N LEU A 12 -184.69 53.52 -30.13
CA LEU A 12 -183.48 53.58 -30.96
C LEU A 12 -182.31 54.27 -30.24
N SER A 13 -182.57 55.42 -29.61
CA SER A 13 -181.54 56.14 -28.85
C SER A 13 -181.04 55.36 -27.62
N TYR A 14 -181.89 54.52 -27.01
CA TYR A 14 -181.53 53.66 -25.89
C TYR A 14 -180.66 52.50 -26.34
N ASN A 15 -181.01 51.84 -27.46
CA ASN A 15 -180.21 50.75 -28.01
C ASN A 15 -178.84 51.24 -28.51
N GLU A 16 -178.75 52.42 -29.15
CA GLU A 16 -177.46 53.06 -29.43
C GLU A 16 -176.65 53.37 -28.16
N LEU A 17 -177.31 53.77 -27.07
CA LEU A 17 -176.64 54.03 -25.79
C LEU A 17 -176.12 52.74 -25.16
N LEU A 18 -176.89 51.65 -25.26
CA LEU A 18 -176.54 50.33 -24.72
C LEU A 18 -175.39 49.67 -25.50
N GLU A 19 -175.38 49.81 -26.83
CA GLU A 19 -174.27 49.37 -27.68
C GLU A 19 -173.00 50.18 -27.38
N LYS A 20 -173.11 51.52 -27.25
CA LYS A 20 -172.00 52.38 -26.81
C LYS A 20 -171.54 52.05 -25.38
N TYR A 21 -172.44 51.67 -24.48
CA TYR A 21 -172.10 51.22 -23.13
C TYR A 21 -171.31 49.91 -23.15
N HIS A 22 -171.77 48.88 -23.86
CA HIS A 22 -171.02 47.61 -23.96
C HIS A 22 -169.69 47.77 -24.73
N ILE A 23 -169.60 48.69 -25.68
CA ILE A 23 -168.31 49.06 -26.31
C ILE A 23 -167.38 49.71 -25.28
N ALA A 24 -167.88 50.62 -24.44
CA ALA A 24 -167.09 51.27 -23.40
C ALA A 24 -166.66 50.31 -22.28
N GLU A 25 -167.55 49.42 -21.84
CA GLU A 25 -167.31 48.35 -20.86
C GLU A 25 -166.23 47.37 -21.37
N LYS A 26 -166.30 46.98 -22.65
CA LYS A 26 -165.28 46.16 -23.31
C LYS A 26 -163.95 46.91 -23.52
N LEU A 27 -163.98 48.23 -23.74
CA LEU A 27 -162.77 49.05 -23.76
C LEU A 27 -162.12 49.16 -22.38
N ASP A 28 -162.90 49.31 -21.31
CA ASP A 28 -162.40 49.38 -19.94
C ASP A 28 -161.82 48.03 -19.47
N GLU A 29 -162.44 46.91 -19.86
CA GLU A 29 -161.88 45.58 -19.66
C GLU A 29 -160.56 45.37 -20.45
N GLN A 30 -160.49 45.83 -21.70
CA GLN A 30 -159.26 45.83 -22.48
C GLN A 30 -158.18 46.76 -21.89
N LEU A 31 -158.54 47.93 -21.36
CA LEU A 31 -157.63 48.85 -20.68
C LEU A 31 -157.11 48.27 -19.36
N LYS A 32 -157.93 47.53 -18.60
CA LYS A 32 -157.51 46.79 -17.41
C LYS A 32 -156.52 45.68 -17.76
N GLN A 33 -156.81 44.88 -18.79
CA GLN A 33 -155.88 43.85 -19.28
C GLN A 33 -154.57 44.48 -19.81
N LEU A 34 -154.65 45.61 -20.52
CA LEU A 34 -153.46 46.32 -21.02
C LEU A 34 -152.60 46.87 -19.87
N ASN A 35 -153.21 47.50 -18.86
CA ASN A 35 -152.53 48.02 -17.67
C ASN A 35 -151.95 46.90 -16.80
N GLN A 36 -152.60 45.74 -16.71
CA GLN A 36 -152.04 44.58 -16.02
C GLN A 36 -150.82 44.03 -16.77
N ASN A 37 -150.92 43.83 -18.08
CA ASN A 37 -149.78 43.44 -18.92
C ASN A 37 -148.62 44.46 -18.85
N LEU A 38 -148.93 45.76 -18.74
CA LEU A 38 -147.93 46.82 -18.59
C LEU A 38 -147.22 46.73 -17.23
N ASN A 39 -147.96 46.57 -16.13
CA ASN A 39 -147.39 46.36 -14.79
C ASN A 39 -146.53 45.09 -14.71
N GLU A 40 -146.97 43.99 -15.35
CA GLU A 40 -146.18 42.75 -15.41
C GLU A 40 -144.90 42.95 -16.23
N LYS A 41 -144.94 43.75 -17.31
CA LYS A 41 -143.75 44.14 -18.08
C LYS A 41 -142.80 45.06 -17.32
N ASP A 42 -143.30 46.04 -16.57
CA ASP A 42 -142.48 46.92 -15.73
C ASP A 42 -141.83 46.16 -14.55
N LEU A 43 -142.54 45.19 -13.97
CA LEU A 43 -142.00 44.32 -12.92
C LEU A 43 -140.89 43.40 -13.46
N GLU A 44 -141.09 42.84 -14.66
CA GLU A 44 -140.08 42.00 -15.31
C GLU A 44 -138.87 42.82 -15.79
N LEU A 45 -139.09 44.05 -16.29
CA LEU A 45 -138.02 44.99 -16.62
C LEU A 45 -137.19 45.35 -15.37
N LYS A 46 -137.83 45.60 -14.22
CA LYS A 46 -137.12 45.79 -12.94
C LYS A 46 -136.26 44.58 -12.56
N ARG A 47 -136.79 43.37 -12.66
CA ARG A 47 -136.01 42.13 -12.40
C ARG A 47 -134.79 42.01 -13.31
N GLN A 48 -134.91 42.39 -14.58
CA GLN A 48 -133.78 42.38 -15.50
C GLN A 48 -132.74 43.46 -15.17
N TYR A 49 -133.15 44.65 -14.71
CA TYR A 49 -132.21 45.64 -14.17
C TYR A 49 -131.51 45.18 -12.88
N GLU A 50 -132.24 44.56 -11.93
CA GLU A 50 -131.65 44.00 -10.70
C GLU A 50 -130.68 42.83 -11.00
N LEU A 51 -130.98 42.02 -12.00
CA LEU A 51 -130.09 40.95 -12.48
C LEU A 51 -128.86 41.52 -13.20
N PHE A 52 -129.03 42.57 -14.01
CA PHE A 52 -127.94 43.24 -14.72
C PHE A 52 -126.94 43.89 -13.76
N GLU A 53 -127.41 44.62 -12.75
CA GLU A 53 -126.50 45.22 -11.75
C GLU A 53 -125.79 44.16 -10.89
N LYS A 54 -126.43 43.02 -10.57
CA LYS A 54 -125.73 41.88 -9.95
C LYS A 54 -124.64 41.30 -10.85
N LEU A 55 -124.95 41.01 -12.12
CA LEU A 55 -123.98 40.49 -13.09
C LEU A 55 -122.82 41.47 -13.33
N LYS A 56 -123.09 42.77 -13.26
CA LYS A 56 -122.07 43.83 -13.34
C LYS A 56 -121.15 43.81 -12.11
N ILE A 57 -121.70 43.75 -10.89
CA ILE A 57 -120.92 43.63 -9.64
C ILE A 57 -120.09 42.33 -9.61
N ASP A 58 -120.67 41.20 -10.01
CA ASP A 58 -119.96 39.92 -10.11
C ASP A 58 -118.79 39.99 -11.12
N ASN A 59 -118.98 40.69 -12.25
CA ASN A 59 -117.94 40.88 -13.26
C ASN A 59 -116.84 41.87 -12.80
N GLU A 60 -117.20 42.94 -12.09
CA GLU A 60 -116.25 43.85 -11.44
C GLU A 60 -115.39 43.11 -10.39
N HIS A 61 -116.00 42.22 -9.58
CA HIS A 61 -115.26 41.34 -8.67
C HIS A 61 -114.37 40.33 -9.40
N GLN A 62 -114.85 39.68 -10.47
CA GLN A 62 -114.00 38.78 -11.28
C GLN A 62 -112.81 39.51 -11.91
N HIS A 63 -113.00 40.74 -12.38
CA HIS A 63 -111.91 41.55 -12.92
C HIS A 63 -110.86 41.91 -11.84
N PHE A 64 -111.30 42.21 -10.62
CA PHE A 64 -110.38 42.43 -9.49
C PHE A 64 -109.56 41.18 -9.15
N TYR A 65 -110.20 40.01 -9.03
CA TYR A 65 -109.49 38.74 -8.79
C TYR A 65 -108.54 38.36 -9.93
N LEU A 66 -108.84 38.74 -11.18
CA LEU A 66 -107.91 38.57 -12.31
C LEU A 66 -106.69 39.49 -12.16
N LEU A 67 -106.88 40.76 -11.79
CA LEU A 67 -105.78 41.71 -11.54
C LEU A 67 -104.86 41.23 -10.40
N GLU A 68 -105.44 40.82 -9.27
CA GLU A 68 -104.71 40.26 -8.14
C GLU A 68 -103.91 39.02 -8.55
N ARG A 69 -104.50 38.15 -9.38
CA ARG A 69 -103.81 36.97 -9.91
C ARG A 69 -102.69 37.31 -10.89
N GLU A 70 -102.85 38.34 -11.72
CA GLU A 70 -101.80 38.81 -12.64
C GLU A 70 -100.61 39.41 -11.88
N GLU A 71 -100.86 40.20 -10.83
CA GLU A 71 -99.79 40.75 -9.97
C GLU A 71 -99.06 39.64 -9.20
N ASN A 72 -99.78 38.63 -8.68
CA ASN A 72 -99.16 37.46 -8.07
C ASN A 72 -98.32 36.63 -9.06
N ILE A 73 -98.78 36.44 -10.32
CA ILE A 73 -98.00 35.78 -11.38
C ILE A 73 -96.74 36.59 -11.74
N ARG A 74 -96.83 37.92 -11.70
CA ARG A 74 -95.70 38.83 -11.93
C ARG A 74 -94.66 38.74 -10.81
N LEU A 75 -95.09 38.68 -9.56
CA LEU A 75 -94.20 38.47 -8.41
C LEU A 75 -93.49 37.12 -8.48
N LEU A 76 -94.21 36.01 -8.72
CA LEU A 76 -93.61 34.68 -8.89
C LEU A 76 -92.56 34.63 -10.03
N LYS A 77 -92.77 35.38 -11.12
CA LYS A 77 -91.76 35.49 -12.19
C LYS A 77 -90.48 36.18 -11.73
N ILE A 78 -90.60 37.25 -10.93
CA ILE A 78 -89.44 37.97 -10.39
C ILE A 78 -88.67 37.08 -9.40
N GLU A 79 -89.36 36.31 -8.56
CA GLU A 79 -88.73 35.34 -7.66
C GLU A 79 -88.03 34.20 -8.43
N LEU A 80 -88.65 33.68 -9.50
CA LEU A 80 -88.01 32.71 -10.40
C LEU A 80 -86.75 33.25 -11.05
N GLU A 81 -86.81 34.46 -11.63
CA GLU A 81 -85.68 35.12 -12.31
C GLU A 81 -84.52 35.40 -11.32
N GLN A 82 -84.83 35.75 -10.07
CA GLN A 82 -83.83 35.86 -8.99
C GLN A 82 -83.23 34.49 -8.61
N HIS A 83 -84.04 33.44 -8.54
CA HIS A 83 -83.56 32.08 -8.26
C HIS A 83 -82.68 31.51 -9.38
N GLU A 84 -83.03 31.74 -10.65
CA GLU A 84 -82.22 31.36 -11.80
C GLU A 84 -80.88 32.10 -11.80
N LYS A 85 -80.89 33.42 -11.58
CA LYS A 85 -79.66 34.22 -11.48
C LYS A 85 -78.77 33.84 -10.30
N SER A 86 -79.36 33.49 -9.16
CA SER A 86 -78.64 32.95 -8.01
C SER A 86 -77.97 31.60 -8.33
N LYS A 87 -78.68 30.74 -9.08
CA LYS A 87 -78.16 29.45 -9.56
C LYS A 87 -77.05 29.62 -10.60
N GLU A 88 -77.14 30.59 -11.52
CA GLU A 88 -76.08 30.91 -12.48
C GLU A 88 -74.80 31.37 -11.76
N ASN A 89 -74.90 32.32 -10.83
CA ASN A 89 -73.76 32.76 -10.00
C ASN A 89 -73.09 31.59 -9.25
N LEU A 90 -73.89 30.62 -8.79
CA LEU A 90 -73.39 29.44 -8.09
C LEU A 90 -72.69 28.45 -9.05
N ILE A 91 -73.22 28.28 -10.27
CA ILE A 91 -72.60 27.48 -11.33
C ILE A 91 -71.26 28.10 -11.75
N GLU A 92 -71.21 29.41 -11.98
CA GLU A 92 -69.97 30.13 -12.32
C GLU A 92 -68.91 29.97 -11.21
N LYS A 93 -69.31 30.10 -9.94
CA LYS A 93 -68.42 29.88 -8.79
C LYS A 93 -67.83 28.46 -8.80
N TYR A 94 -68.64 27.43 -9.05
CA TYR A 94 -68.15 26.05 -9.14
C TYR A 94 -67.27 25.82 -10.38
N GLN A 95 -67.60 26.40 -11.55
CA GLN A 95 -66.76 26.33 -12.75
C GLN A 95 -65.38 26.95 -12.50
N ASN A 96 -65.32 28.10 -11.82
CA ASN A 96 -64.05 28.74 -11.46
C ASN A 96 -63.22 27.89 -10.49
N GLN A 97 -63.84 27.23 -9.50
CA GLN A 97 -63.14 26.26 -8.64
C GLN A 97 -62.62 25.03 -9.41
N ILE A 98 -63.43 24.48 -10.33
CA ILE A 98 -63.02 23.37 -11.20
C ILE A 98 -61.82 23.78 -12.07
N ASN A 99 -61.81 25.00 -12.60
CA ASN A 99 -60.70 25.52 -13.40
C ASN A 99 -59.42 25.73 -12.57
N GLN A 100 -59.52 26.19 -11.32
CA GLN A 100 -58.38 26.24 -10.40
C GLN A 100 -57.79 24.83 -10.16
N PHE A 101 -58.62 23.87 -9.70
CA PHE A 101 -58.15 22.51 -9.47
C PHE A 101 -57.57 21.83 -10.72
N ARG A 102 -58.02 22.22 -11.92
CA ARG A 102 -57.46 21.74 -13.20
C ARG A 102 -56.05 22.28 -13.44
N ASN A 103 -55.82 23.58 -13.21
CA ASN A 103 -54.50 24.20 -13.31
C ASN A 103 -53.55 23.64 -12.25
N ASP A 104 -54.01 23.47 -11.00
CA ASP A 104 -53.19 22.93 -9.91
C ASP A 104 -52.74 21.48 -10.20
N LEU A 105 -53.64 20.67 -10.77
CA LEU A 105 -53.34 19.31 -11.23
C LEU A 105 -52.34 19.29 -12.40
N GLU A 106 -52.42 20.25 -13.32
CA GLU A 106 -51.52 20.38 -14.45
C GLU A 106 -50.12 20.84 -14.02
N GLN A 107 -50.03 21.76 -13.05
CA GLN A 107 -48.76 22.13 -12.40
C GLN A 107 -48.14 20.95 -11.63
N GLN A 108 -48.94 20.17 -10.89
CA GLN A 108 -48.44 18.96 -10.22
C GLN A 108 -47.93 17.91 -11.22
N LYS A 109 -48.59 17.73 -12.37
CA LYS A 109 -48.08 16.86 -13.44
C LYS A 109 -46.75 17.34 -14.03
N LEU A 110 -46.59 18.64 -14.25
CA LEU A 110 -45.34 19.21 -14.76
C LEU A 110 -44.19 19.04 -13.76
N LEU A 111 -44.45 19.28 -12.47
CA LEU A 111 -43.49 19.01 -11.39
C LEU A 111 -43.10 17.51 -11.32
N LEU A 112 -44.07 16.61 -11.46
CA LEU A 112 -43.82 15.17 -11.43
C LEU A 112 -43.01 14.70 -12.65
N LEU A 113 -43.25 15.29 -13.83
CA LEU A 113 -42.50 15.00 -15.05
C LEU A 113 -41.03 15.46 -14.92
N ASN A 114 -40.80 16.67 -14.43
CA ASN A 114 -39.45 17.18 -14.19
C ASN A 114 -38.72 16.34 -13.12
N ALA A 115 -39.43 15.90 -12.07
CA ALA A 115 -38.86 15.01 -11.06
C ALA A 115 -38.46 13.64 -11.63
N ALA A 116 -39.26 13.08 -12.54
CA ALA A 116 -38.93 11.83 -13.24
C ALA A 116 -37.69 12.00 -14.15
N GLN A 117 -37.62 13.10 -14.92
CA GLN A 117 -36.44 13.38 -15.76
C GLN A 117 -35.16 13.54 -14.93
N ASN A 118 -35.22 14.26 -13.80
CA ASN A 118 -34.08 14.38 -12.88
C ASN A 118 -33.67 13.03 -12.28
N GLN A 119 -34.63 12.14 -12.01
CA GLN A 119 -34.37 10.78 -11.52
C GLN A 119 -33.68 9.91 -12.59
N ASP A 120 -34.11 10.00 -13.85
CA ASP A 120 -33.50 9.29 -14.97
C ASP A 120 -32.08 9.78 -15.27
N GLU A 121 -31.82 11.09 -15.19
CA GLU A 121 -30.47 11.65 -15.29
C GLU A 121 -29.57 11.14 -14.15
N MET A 122 -30.06 11.17 -12.90
CA MET A 122 -29.37 10.61 -11.73
C MET A 122 -29.04 9.12 -11.89
N ASN A 123 -30.00 8.32 -12.37
CA ASN A 123 -29.81 6.90 -12.64
C ASN A 123 -28.73 6.68 -13.71
N SER A 124 -28.71 7.50 -14.77
CA SER A 124 -27.68 7.44 -15.82
C SER A 124 -26.29 7.81 -15.30
N LEU A 125 -26.20 8.74 -14.35
CA LEU A 125 -24.94 9.16 -13.72
C LEU A 125 -24.41 8.06 -12.78
N LYS A 126 -25.29 7.47 -11.96
CA LYS A 126 -24.96 6.34 -11.07
C LYS A 126 -24.49 5.12 -11.88
N LEU A 127 -25.10 4.84 -13.02
CA LEU A 127 -24.68 3.76 -13.93
C LEU A 127 -23.29 4.02 -14.54
N LYS A 128 -22.96 5.26 -14.92
CA LYS A 128 -21.61 5.62 -15.39
C LYS A 128 -20.56 5.40 -14.30
N GLN A 129 -20.81 5.92 -13.09
CA GLN A 129 -19.92 5.74 -11.95
C GLN A 129 -19.72 4.26 -11.58
N GLN A 130 -20.76 3.43 -11.69
CA GLN A 130 -20.67 1.99 -11.46
C GLN A 130 -19.86 1.27 -12.54
N ASN A 131 -19.93 1.71 -13.81
CA ASN A 131 -19.09 1.18 -14.88
C ASN A 131 -17.61 1.60 -14.71
N GLU A 132 -17.34 2.87 -14.40
CA GLU A 132 -15.99 3.38 -14.11
C GLU A 132 -15.34 2.64 -12.91
N LEU A 133 -16.14 2.34 -11.87
CA LEU A 133 -15.70 1.52 -10.74
C LEU A 133 -15.42 0.06 -11.14
N ASN A 134 -16.25 -0.54 -11.99
CA ASN A 134 -16.03 -1.90 -12.49
C ASN A 134 -14.75 -2.00 -13.34
N ASP A 135 -14.49 -1.02 -14.21
CA ASP A 135 -13.26 -0.96 -15.01
C ASP A 135 -12.03 -0.81 -14.11
N LEU A 136 -12.08 0.05 -13.09
CA LEU A 136 -11.01 0.20 -12.10
C LEU A 136 -10.76 -1.10 -11.30
N ILE A 137 -11.82 -1.84 -10.94
CA ILE A 137 -11.71 -3.15 -10.30
C ILE A 137 -11.04 -4.16 -11.24
N GLN A 138 -11.37 -4.19 -12.53
CA GLN A 138 -10.72 -5.09 -13.50
C GLN A 138 -9.23 -4.74 -13.71
N ILE A 139 -8.88 -3.46 -13.73
CA ILE A 139 -7.47 -3.02 -13.74
C ILE A 139 -6.73 -3.56 -12.51
N LYS A 140 -7.29 -3.38 -11.29
CA LYS A 140 -6.68 -3.89 -10.05
C LYS A 140 -6.63 -5.42 -9.96
N ILE A 141 -7.57 -6.14 -10.56
CA ILE A 141 -7.50 -7.61 -10.69
C ILE A 141 -6.33 -8.02 -11.59
N ASN A 142 -6.08 -7.31 -12.69
CA ASN A 142 -4.99 -7.62 -13.61
C ASN A 142 -3.61 -7.23 -13.03
N GLU A 143 -3.50 -6.10 -12.31
CA GLU A 143 -2.30 -5.77 -11.53
C GLU A 143 -1.97 -6.87 -10.50
N ASN A 144 -2.95 -7.33 -9.73
CA ASN A 144 -2.75 -8.39 -8.75
C ASN A 144 -2.32 -9.73 -9.39
N LYS A 145 -2.83 -10.07 -10.59
CA LYS A 145 -2.36 -11.26 -11.33
C LYS A 145 -0.89 -11.13 -11.71
N GLN A 146 -0.46 -9.99 -12.26
CA GLN A 146 0.94 -9.73 -12.59
C GLN A 146 1.83 -9.78 -11.33
N LEU A 147 1.35 -9.26 -10.20
CA LEU A 147 2.06 -9.35 -8.92
C LEU A 147 2.23 -10.80 -8.44
N ILE A 148 1.21 -11.64 -8.63
CA ILE A 148 1.27 -13.08 -8.31
C ILE A 148 2.25 -13.81 -9.23
N GLU A 149 2.25 -13.54 -10.53
CA GLU A 149 3.20 -14.11 -11.49
C GLU A 149 4.65 -13.72 -11.16
N ILE A 150 4.90 -12.45 -10.84
CA ILE A 150 6.23 -11.95 -10.40
C ILE A 150 6.67 -12.65 -9.11
N ASN A 151 5.78 -12.80 -8.12
CA ASN A 151 6.09 -13.49 -6.87
C ASN A 151 6.38 -14.99 -7.11
N GLN A 152 5.64 -15.66 -8.00
CA GLN A 152 5.90 -17.06 -8.36
C GLN A 152 7.27 -17.23 -9.06
N GLN A 153 7.64 -16.31 -9.95
CA GLN A 153 8.97 -16.31 -10.57
C GLN A 153 10.08 -16.08 -9.54
N LEU A 154 9.91 -15.12 -8.62
CA LEU A 154 10.88 -14.86 -7.55
C LEU A 154 11.07 -16.07 -6.63
N ASP A 155 9.98 -16.76 -6.30
CA ASP A 155 9.99 -17.97 -5.47
C ASP A 155 10.67 -19.16 -6.20
N HIS A 156 10.57 -19.23 -7.53
CA HIS A 156 11.28 -20.18 -8.38
C HIS A 156 12.79 -19.87 -8.45
N ASP A 157 13.16 -18.63 -8.71
CA ASP A 157 14.55 -18.17 -8.75
C ASP A 157 15.25 -18.36 -7.39
N LEU A 158 14.54 -18.12 -6.28
CA LEU A 158 15.02 -18.40 -4.92
C LEU A 158 15.26 -19.90 -4.68
N LYS A 159 14.37 -20.78 -5.17
CA LYS A 159 14.56 -22.24 -5.08
C LYS A 159 15.80 -22.70 -5.85
N GLN A 160 15.95 -22.30 -7.12
CA GLN A 160 17.16 -22.61 -7.91
C GLN A 160 18.44 -22.12 -7.23
N LYS A 161 18.41 -20.89 -6.67
CA LYS A 161 19.56 -20.29 -6.00
C LYS A 161 19.93 -21.01 -4.70
N ASN A 162 18.94 -21.47 -3.93
CA ASN A 162 19.17 -22.27 -2.72
C ASN A 162 19.71 -23.67 -3.06
N GLU A 163 19.24 -24.28 -4.14
CA GLU A 163 19.74 -25.57 -4.64
C GLU A 163 21.21 -25.46 -5.12
N PHE A 164 21.55 -24.41 -5.86
CA PHE A 164 22.94 -24.09 -6.22
C PHE A 164 23.82 -23.83 -4.99
N ILE A 165 23.32 -23.13 -3.96
CA ILE A 165 24.05 -22.93 -2.70
C ILE A 165 24.28 -24.28 -1.98
N LEU A 166 23.31 -25.19 -2.00
CA LEU A 166 23.46 -26.54 -1.42
C LEU A 166 24.52 -27.35 -2.16
N GLU A 167 24.55 -27.32 -3.49
CA GLU A 167 25.60 -27.96 -4.32
C GLU A 167 27.00 -27.39 -4.01
N LYS A 168 27.13 -26.06 -3.89
CA LYS A 168 28.42 -25.43 -3.55
C LYS A 168 28.85 -25.73 -2.11
N ASN A 169 27.92 -25.82 -1.16
CA ASN A 169 28.24 -26.22 0.21
C ASN A 169 28.74 -27.68 0.27
N GLN A 170 28.11 -28.61 -0.46
CA GLN A 170 28.59 -29.99 -0.57
C GLN A 170 30.02 -30.06 -1.16
N GLN A 171 30.31 -29.27 -2.19
CA GLN A 171 31.66 -29.17 -2.77
C GLN A 171 32.67 -28.59 -1.78
N ILE A 172 32.28 -27.59 -0.98
CA ILE A 172 33.12 -27.04 0.10
C ILE A 172 33.39 -28.12 1.17
N ASP A 173 32.39 -28.89 1.59
CA ASP A 173 32.55 -29.98 2.56
C ASP A 173 33.49 -31.08 2.03
N ASP A 174 33.40 -31.42 0.74
CA ASP A 174 34.30 -32.39 0.12
C ASP A 174 35.73 -31.86 -0.03
N TYR A 175 35.92 -30.58 -0.35
CA TYR A 175 37.26 -29.96 -0.30
C TYR A 175 37.81 -29.91 1.13
N GLN A 176 36.98 -29.69 2.16
CA GLN A 176 37.41 -29.78 3.56
C GLN A 176 37.84 -31.21 3.95
N LYS A 177 37.11 -32.24 3.51
CA LYS A 177 37.50 -33.65 3.72
C LYS A 177 38.85 -33.96 3.06
N GLN A 178 39.05 -33.51 1.82
CA GLN A 178 40.33 -33.65 1.10
C GLN A 178 41.48 -32.90 1.79
N LEU A 179 41.25 -31.67 2.26
CA LEU A 179 42.23 -30.88 3.00
C LEU A 179 42.63 -31.57 4.32
N ASN A 180 41.65 -32.12 5.05
CA ASN A 180 41.89 -32.85 6.29
C ASN A 180 42.69 -34.15 6.06
N LEU A 181 42.39 -34.90 4.99
CA LEU A 181 43.18 -36.07 4.57
C LEU A 181 44.63 -35.68 4.26
N LEU A 182 44.84 -34.67 3.42
CA LEU A 182 46.19 -34.20 3.06
C LEU A 182 46.98 -33.68 4.27
N ASN A 183 46.29 -33.08 5.25
CA ASN A 183 46.92 -32.61 6.49
C ASN A 183 47.29 -33.77 7.44
N ILE A 184 46.54 -34.88 7.43
CA ILE A 184 46.91 -36.13 8.12
C ILE A 184 48.15 -36.74 7.44
N GLU A 185 48.14 -36.88 6.11
CA GLU A 185 49.30 -37.39 5.34
C GLU A 185 50.56 -36.53 5.55
N TYR A 186 50.40 -35.21 5.64
CA TYR A 186 51.50 -34.29 5.95
C TYR A 186 52.07 -34.50 7.36
N GLU A 187 51.23 -34.65 8.39
CA GLU A 187 51.70 -34.92 9.75
C GLU A 187 52.34 -36.32 9.87
N GLU A 188 51.82 -37.35 9.19
CA GLU A 188 52.48 -38.66 9.09
C GLU A 188 53.86 -38.57 8.42
N PHE A 189 53.96 -37.85 7.29
CA PHE A 189 55.24 -37.63 6.60
C PHE A 189 56.23 -36.85 7.47
N LYS A 190 55.76 -35.85 8.20
CA LYS A 190 56.54 -35.03 9.14
C LYS A 190 57.04 -35.85 10.34
N ILE A 191 56.21 -36.74 10.91
CA ILE A 191 56.63 -37.71 11.93
C ILE A 191 57.71 -38.65 11.37
N LYS A 192 57.52 -39.18 10.15
CA LYS A 192 58.49 -40.05 9.47
C LYS A 192 59.83 -39.34 9.20
N PHE A 193 59.78 -38.07 8.81
CA PHE A 193 60.97 -37.23 8.63
C PHE A 193 61.74 -37.00 9.95
N TYR A 194 61.04 -36.80 11.07
CA TYR A 194 61.70 -36.71 12.38
C TYR A 194 62.41 -38.02 12.75
N TYR A 195 61.81 -39.19 12.53
CA TYR A 195 62.46 -40.47 12.77
C TYR A 195 63.70 -40.68 11.88
N MET A 196 63.59 -40.39 10.57
CA MET A 196 64.75 -40.47 9.66
C MET A 196 65.89 -39.54 10.08
N LYS A 197 65.56 -38.34 10.59
CA LYS A 197 66.57 -37.40 11.10
C LYS A 197 67.21 -37.88 12.41
N GLU A 198 66.46 -38.61 13.25
CA GLU A 198 67.02 -39.25 14.45
C GLU A 198 68.00 -40.38 14.07
N GLU A 199 67.68 -41.16 13.04
CA GLU A 199 68.60 -42.17 12.46
C GLU A 199 69.84 -41.52 11.83
N GLU A 200 69.68 -40.41 11.09
CA GLU A 200 70.79 -39.62 10.54
C GLU A 200 71.74 -39.15 11.65
N THR A 201 71.22 -38.62 12.77
CA THR A 201 72.07 -38.21 13.91
C THR A 201 72.83 -39.38 14.55
N LYS A 202 72.19 -40.55 14.70
CA LYS A 202 72.87 -41.76 15.24
C LYS A 202 73.98 -42.24 14.32
N LEU A 203 73.77 -42.17 13.00
CA LEU A 203 74.77 -42.54 12.00
C LEU A 203 75.95 -41.55 12.00
N ILE A 204 75.69 -40.25 12.18
CA ILE A 204 76.72 -39.22 12.36
C ILE A 204 77.54 -39.47 13.62
N ASP A 205 76.90 -39.80 14.76
CA ASP A 205 77.59 -40.12 16.00
C ASP A 205 78.46 -41.40 15.88
N GLU A 206 77.98 -42.42 15.15
CA GLU A 206 78.75 -43.63 14.88
C GLU A 206 79.94 -43.38 13.93
N ILE A 207 79.78 -42.51 12.93
CA ILE A 207 80.86 -42.03 12.05
C ILE A 207 81.91 -41.25 12.87
N ASN A 208 81.49 -40.36 13.76
CA ASN A 208 82.40 -39.62 14.65
C ASN A 208 83.19 -40.57 15.55
N LEU A 209 82.52 -41.56 16.16
CA LEU A 209 83.15 -42.59 16.99
C LEU A 209 84.12 -43.49 16.19
N LEU A 210 83.89 -43.70 14.90
CA LEU A 210 84.84 -44.37 14.00
C LEU A 210 86.02 -43.46 13.66
N MET A 211 85.80 -42.17 13.46
CA MET A 211 86.86 -41.20 13.18
C MET A 211 87.81 -41.01 14.37
N ASP A 212 87.30 -40.98 15.61
CA ASP A 212 88.13 -40.98 16.84
C ASP A 212 88.97 -42.26 16.97
N LYS A 213 88.44 -43.43 16.56
CA LYS A 213 89.22 -44.69 16.53
C LYS A 213 90.33 -44.63 15.49
N ILE A 214 90.04 -44.11 14.30
CA ILE A 214 91.05 -43.90 13.25
C ILE A 214 92.13 -42.93 13.74
N LEU A 215 91.77 -41.82 14.37
CA LEU A 215 92.72 -40.80 14.85
C LEU A 215 93.62 -41.34 15.98
N ASN A 216 93.11 -42.21 16.85
CA ASN A 216 93.94 -42.94 17.82
C ASN A 216 94.89 -43.95 17.13
N LEU A 217 94.42 -44.70 16.13
CA LEU A 217 95.27 -45.62 15.35
C LEU A 217 96.35 -44.88 14.54
N GLU A 218 96.06 -43.67 14.03
CA GLU A 218 97.07 -42.81 13.40
C GLU A 218 98.09 -42.27 14.40
N LYS A 219 97.67 -42.00 15.66
CA LYS A 219 98.58 -41.65 16.75
C LYS A 219 99.48 -42.82 17.16
N GLU A 220 98.93 -44.02 17.37
CA GLU A 220 99.73 -45.23 17.64
C GLU A 220 100.72 -45.52 16.50
N LYS A 221 100.29 -45.36 15.24
CA LYS A 221 101.13 -45.47 14.05
C LYS A 221 102.24 -44.40 14.02
N SER A 222 101.97 -43.16 14.44
CA SER A 222 103.00 -42.11 14.48
C SER A 222 104.03 -42.36 15.59
N GLU A 223 103.59 -42.85 16.76
CA GLU A 223 104.47 -43.33 17.83
C GLU A 223 105.32 -44.54 17.37
N PHE A 224 104.75 -45.46 16.59
CA PHE A 224 105.50 -46.56 15.97
C PHE A 224 106.53 -46.08 14.93
N ILE A 225 106.18 -45.07 14.11
CA ILE A 225 107.11 -44.44 13.15
C ILE A 225 108.25 -43.72 13.89
N GLN A 226 107.97 -43.04 15.00
CA GLN A 226 109.01 -42.41 15.82
C GLN A 226 109.96 -43.46 16.44
N ASN A 227 109.43 -44.53 17.01
CA ASN A 227 110.24 -45.65 17.53
C ASN A 227 111.14 -46.26 16.43
N ILE A 228 110.63 -46.39 15.20
CA ILE A 228 111.42 -46.84 14.04
C ILE A 228 112.49 -45.79 13.66
N HIS A 229 112.19 -44.49 13.74
CA HIS A 229 113.16 -43.43 13.49
C HIS A 229 114.31 -43.45 14.52
N ASP A 230 113.99 -43.59 15.80
CA ASP A 230 114.95 -43.61 16.90
C ASP A 230 115.86 -44.85 16.81
N LEU A 231 115.28 -46.03 16.53
CA LEU A 231 116.04 -47.26 16.23
C LEU A 231 116.97 -47.09 15.02
N LYS A 232 116.49 -46.41 13.97
CA LYS A 232 117.30 -46.13 12.77
C LYS A 232 118.43 -45.14 13.05
N GLN A 233 118.22 -44.18 13.94
CA GLN A 233 119.25 -43.24 14.39
C GLN A 233 120.32 -43.95 15.24
N GLN A 234 119.93 -44.87 16.14
CA GLN A 234 120.86 -45.73 16.89
C GLN A 234 121.70 -46.62 15.96
N LEU A 235 121.09 -47.16 14.89
CA LEU A 235 121.78 -47.93 13.87
C LEU A 235 122.80 -47.06 13.10
N GLU A 236 122.46 -45.79 12.83
CA GLU A 236 123.36 -44.84 12.17
C GLU A 236 124.52 -44.38 13.08
N THR A 237 124.32 -44.25 14.39
CA THR A 237 125.42 -44.03 15.34
C THR A 237 126.33 -45.24 15.47
N ASN A 238 125.78 -46.46 15.47
CA ASN A 238 126.58 -47.69 15.49
C ASN A 238 127.41 -47.86 14.22
N ASN A 239 126.86 -47.54 13.04
CA ASN A 239 127.62 -47.57 11.79
C ASN A 239 128.77 -46.55 11.78
N LYS A 240 128.57 -45.34 12.34
CA LYS A 240 129.63 -44.34 12.48
C LYS A 240 130.76 -44.82 13.40
N ALA A 241 130.45 -45.46 14.52
CA ALA A 241 131.45 -46.08 15.39
C ALA A 241 132.24 -47.20 14.68
N VAL A 242 131.56 -48.04 13.87
CA VAL A 242 132.22 -49.10 13.08
C VAL A 242 133.15 -48.51 12.01
N ASP A 243 132.76 -47.43 11.32
CA ASP A 243 133.64 -46.78 10.35
C ASP A 243 134.82 -46.03 11.01
N GLU A 244 134.66 -45.53 12.25
CA GLU A 244 135.77 -44.97 13.06
C GLU A 244 136.79 -46.06 13.48
N GLU A 245 136.34 -47.25 13.92
CA GLU A 245 137.23 -48.41 14.15
C GLU A 245 137.96 -48.83 12.87
N LYS A 246 137.25 -48.81 11.73
CA LYS A 246 137.80 -49.13 10.40
C LYS A 246 138.95 -48.21 9.99
N ILE A 247 138.84 -46.92 10.29
CA ILE A 247 139.88 -45.92 10.00
C ILE A 247 141.12 -46.18 10.86
N GLN A 248 140.95 -46.50 12.16
CA GLN A 248 142.07 -46.90 13.03
C GLN A 248 142.73 -48.21 12.58
N LEU A 249 141.95 -49.16 12.07
CA LEU A 249 142.47 -50.40 11.49
C LEU A 249 143.23 -50.17 10.17
N HIS A 250 142.80 -49.19 9.35
CA HIS A 250 143.54 -48.83 8.13
C HIS A 250 144.89 -48.16 8.45
N GLN A 251 144.91 -47.24 9.42
CA GLN A 251 146.13 -46.57 9.87
C GLN A 251 147.15 -47.53 10.52
N THR A 252 146.69 -48.57 11.21
CA THR A 252 147.59 -49.61 11.75
C THR A 252 148.12 -50.58 10.69
N ILE A 253 147.38 -50.79 9.58
CA ILE A 253 147.84 -51.61 8.44
C ILE A 253 148.85 -50.85 7.55
N GLU A 254 148.69 -49.55 7.31
CA GLU A 254 149.71 -48.76 6.57
C GLU A 254 151.04 -48.68 7.34
N ASN A 255 151.00 -48.40 8.63
CA ASN A 255 152.22 -48.23 9.46
C ASN A 255 153.07 -49.51 9.55
N LEU A 256 152.47 -50.70 9.42
CA LEU A 256 153.20 -51.98 9.36
C LEU A 256 153.71 -52.35 7.95
N LYS A 257 153.31 -51.60 6.92
CA LYS A 257 153.68 -51.87 5.52
C LYS A 257 154.81 -51.00 5.01
N HIS A 258 155.07 -49.87 5.66
CA HIS A 258 155.99 -48.84 5.14
C HIS A 258 157.41 -48.88 5.73
N GLU A 259 157.69 -49.79 6.68
CA GLU A 259 158.98 -49.89 7.38
C GLU A 259 160.01 -50.83 6.72
N LEU A 260 159.62 -51.59 5.66
CA LEU A 260 160.54 -52.43 4.90
C LEU A 260 160.63 -52.01 3.42
N GLU A 261 161.87 -51.69 3.02
CA GLU A 261 162.37 -51.44 1.65
C GLU A 261 162.23 -50.03 1.03
N PHE A 262 162.52 -48.98 1.81
CA PHE A 262 163.08 -47.75 1.22
C PHE A 262 164.62 -47.85 1.07
N ASN A 263 165.10 -48.29 -0.10
CA ASN A 263 166.45 -48.07 -0.66
C ASN A 263 166.52 -48.77 -2.05
N LYS A 264 166.62 -48.11 -3.21
CA LYS A 264 166.78 -46.69 -3.58
C LYS A 264 166.16 -46.38 -4.97
N THR A 265 165.89 -45.09 -5.22
CA THR A 265 165.90 -44.27 -6.47
C THR A 265 166.33 -44.90 -7.81
N PRO A 266 165.97 -44.38 -9.04
CA PRO A 266 165.57 -42.98 -9.33
C PRO A 266 164.53 -42.67 -10.49
N ILE A 267 164.01 -41.41 -10.56
CA ILE A 267 163.77 -40.52 -11.75
C ILE A 267 162.76 -41.00 -12.87
N GLN A 268 161.77 -40.24 -13.43
CA GLN A 268 161.83 -38.94 -14.16
C GLN A 268 160.44 -38.28 -14.56
N ASP A 269 160.32 -36.93 -14.62
CA ASP A 269 159.55 -35.98 -15.53
C ASP A 269 158.01 -36.16 -15.90
N VAL A 270 157.14 -35.16 -16.27
CA VAL A 270 157.17 -33.65 -16.46
C VAL A 270 155.77 -32.93 -16.63
N GLN A 271 155.54 -31.74 -16.00
CA GLN A 271 154.63 -30.55 -16.35
C GLN A 271 153.06 -30.74 -16.46
N LEU A 272 152.05 -29.80 -16.66
CA LEU A 272 151.72 -28.32 -16.79
C LEU A 272 150.13 -28.15 -16.83
N LYS A 273 149.30 -27.07 -17.05
CA LYS A 273 149.08 -25.57 -16.81
C LYS A 273 147.71 -25.13 -17.48
N GLN A 274 147.02 -23.95 -17.44
CA GLN A 274 147.01 -22.62 -16.72
C GLN A 274 145.65 -21.81 -16.90
N THR A 275 145.18 -21.05 -15.88
CA THR A 275 144.47 -19.69 -15.75
C THR A 275 143.78 -18.88 -16.91
N VAL A 276 142.96 -17.79 -16.74
CA VAL A 276 141.96 -17.19 -15.77
C VAL A 276 141.53 -15.71 -16.19
N ASN A 277 140.69 -14.94 -15.42
CA ASN A 277 140.45 -13.43 -15.41
C ASN A 277 139.48 -12.73 -16.44
N ASN A 278 138.89 -11.49 -16.28
CA ASN A 278 138.58 -10.58 -15.12
C ASN A 278 137.56 -9.39 -15.37
N ASN A 279 137.13 -8.73 -14.27
CA ASN A 279 136.28 -7.53 -13.96
C ASN A 279 136.32 -6.19 -14.76
N GLU A 280 135.28 -5.33 -14.58
CA GLU A 280 135.38 -3.90 -14.13
C GLU A 280 134.05 -3.30 -13.55
N GLN A 281 133.98 -1.99 -13.16
CA GLN A 281 133.12 -1.48 -12.05
C GLN A 281 132.41 -0.09 -12.26
N GLU A 282 131.50 0.24 -11.32
CA GLU A 282 130.61 1.41 -11.09
C GLU A 282 130.97 2.82 -11.63
N GLN A 283 129.92 3.59 -11.98
CA GLN A 283 129.88 5.04 -11.80
C GLN A 283 128.46 5.51 -11.46
N THR A 284 128.31 6.50 -10.56
CA THR A 284 127.04 6.85 -9.89
C THR A 284 126.67 8.33 -9.98
N THR A 285 125.36 8.61 -9.87
CA THR A 285 124.74 9.82 -9.28
C THR A 285 125.51 11.13 -9.42
N ILE A 286 125.60 11.66 -10.65
CA ILE A 286 126.03 13.04 -10.90
C ILE A 286 125.01 13.69 -11.84
N ILE A 287 124.24 14.64 -11.29
CA ILE A 287 123.57 15.74 -12.03
C ILE A 287 122.44 15.21 -12.95
N ASP A 288 121.22 14.94 -12.48
CA ASP A 288 120.47 15.45 -11.32
C ASP A 288 120.31 17.00 -11.28
N HIS A 289 120.61 17.69 -12.38
CA HIS A 289 120.44 19.15 -12.52
C HIS A 289 119.67 19.52 -13.79
N HIS A 290 119.97 18.87 -14.92
CA HIS A 290 119.25 19.05 -16.18
C HIS A 290 117.82 18.48 -16.17
N GLN A 291 117.43 17.76 -15.11
CA GLN A 291 116.07 17.28 -14.91
C GLN A 291 115.05 18.38 -14.55
N SER A 292 115.47 19.54 -14.03
CA SER A 292 114.54 20.57 -13.54
C SER A 292 114.11 21.59 -14.60
N GLU A 293 115.03 22.08 -15.45
CA GLU A 293 114.67 23.05 -16.50
C GLU A 293 113.99 22.39 -17.72
N LEU A 294 114.28 21.11 -17.99
CA LEU A 294 113.49 20.35 -18.97
C LEU A 294 112.07 20.09 -18.47
N GLU A 295 111.80 20.04 -17.16
CA GLU A 295 110.50 19.67 -16.60
C GLU A 295 109.37 20.67 -16.93
N ILE A 296 109.72 21.94 -17.21
CA ILE A 296 108.76 23.01 -17.50
C ILE A 296 108.45 23.08 -19.00
N ILE A 297 109.46 22.97 -19.86
CA ILE A 297 109.27 22.88 -21.32
C ILE A 297 108.72 21.50 -21.73
N ALA A 298 108.96 20.46 -20.92
CA ALA A 298 108.28 19.18 -21.04
C ALA A 298 106.77 19.36 -20.88
N LYS A 299 106.26 19.91 -19.77
CA LYS A 299 104.81 19.89 -19.45
C LYS A 299 103.91 20.60 -20.49
N GLU A 300 104.38 21.65 -21.17
CA GLU A 300 103.62 22.27 -22.27
C GLU A 300 103.75 21.51 -23.60
N ASN A 301 104.90 20.88 -23.89
CA ASN A 301 104.98 19.94 -25.01
C ASN A 301 104.23 18.63 -24.71
N GLU A 302 104.12 18.22 -23.45
CA GLU A 302 103.56 16.96 -22.97
C GLU A 302 102.05 16.94 -23.09
N THR A 303 101.34 18.04 -22.88
CA THR A 303 99.89 18.12 -23.14
C THR A 303 99.56 18.04 -24.64
N HIS A 304 100.34 18.70 -25.49
CA HIS A 304 100.20 18.57 -26.94
C HIS A 304 100.69 17.21 -27.48
N HIS A 305 101.75 16.64 -26.91
CA HIS A 305 102.18 15.27 -27.20
C HIS A 305 101.18 14.24 -26.68
N GLN A 306 100.52 14.44 -25.54
CA GLN A 306 99.51 13.50 -25.05
C GLN A 306 98.34 13.43 -26.04
N ILE A 307 97.82 14.55 -26.56
CA ILE A 307 96.74 14.51 -27.56
C ILE A 307 97.21 13.90 -28.90
N ILE A 308 98.44 14.20 -29.33
CA ILE A 308 98.99 13.65 -30.58
C ILE A 308 99.38 12.17 -30.43
N ASN A 309 99.85 11.74 -29.24
CA ASN A 309 100.20 10.36 -28.93
C ASN A 309 98.96 9.53 -28.66
N ASP A 310 97.91 10.02 -28.00
CA ASP A 310 96.68 9.25 -27.78
C ASP A 310 95.96 8.91 -29.10
N LEU A 311 96.14 9.74 -30.14
CA LEU A 311 95.74 9.46 -31.52
C LEU A 311 96.76 8.58 -32.26
N ASN A 312 98.06 8.88 -32.18
CA ASN A 312 99.10 8.08 -32.83
C ASN A 312 99.30 6.70 -32.21
N ASP A 313 98.93 6.46 -30.95
CA ASP A 313 99.08 5.19 -30.25
C ASP A 313 97.83 4.33 -30.44
N LYS A 314 96.65 4.91 -30.68
CA LYS A 314 95.52 4.16 -31.24
C LYS A 314 95.82 3.69 -32.67
N LEU A 315 96.38 4.56 -33.51
CA LEU A 315 96.85 4.20 -34.85
C LEU A 315 98.02 3.20 -34.82
N LYS A 316 99.09 3.49 -34.06
CA LYS A 316 100.25 2.60 -33.91
C LYS A 316 99.91 1.30 -33.24
N LYS A 317 98.95 1.23 -32.31
CA LYS A 317 98.55 -0.06 -31.74
C LYS A 317 97.80 -0.90 -32.77
N GLN A 318 96.89 -0.32 -33.55
CA GLN A 318 96.30 -1.06 -34.68
C GLN A 318 97.33 -1.46 -35.75
N THR A 319 98.29 -0.59 -36.11
CA THR A 319 99.32 -0.97 -37.08
C THR A 319 100.39 -1.87 -36.49
N SER A 320 100.71 -1.81 -35.19
CA SER A 320 101.69 -2.69 -34.51
C SER A 320 101.08 -4.05 -34.22
N ASP A 321 99.83 -4.13 -33.75
CA ASP A 321 99.13 -5.41 -33.62
C ASP A 321 99.00 -6.07 -35.02
N SER A 322 98.82 -5.27 -36.09
CA SER A 322 98.80 -5.75 -37.47
C SER A 322 100.18 -6.12 -38.01
N ASP A 323 101.21 -5.29 -37.80
CA ASP A 323 102.58 -5.52 -38.29
C ASP A 323 103.29 -6.59 -37.48
N GLU A 324 103.01 -6.77 -36.19
CA GLU A 324 103.49 -7.88 -35.38
C GLU A 324 102.79 -9.17 -35.81
N ASN A 325 101.47 -9.18 -36.06
CA ASN A 325 100.81 -10.31 -36.70
C ASN A 325 101.36 -10.60 -38.11
N ILE A 326 101.65 -9.59 -38.93
CA ILE A 326 102.20 -9.73 -40.28
C ILE A 326 103.68 -10.15 -40.24
N GLN A 327 104.45 -9.71 -39.26
CA GLN A 327 105.85 -10.09 -39.03
C GLN A 327 105.91 -11.51 -38.48
N GLU A 328 105.03 -11.88 -37.56
CA GLU A 328 104.78 -13.27 -37.18
C GLU A 328 104.33 -14.09 -38.39
N LEU A 329 103.43 -13.61 -39.26
CA LEU A 329 103.02 -14.35 -40.45
C LEU A 329 104.15 -14.46 -41.48
N LYS A 330 105.00 -13.44 -41.62
CA LYS A 330 106.20 -13.46 -42.47
C LYS A 330 107.26 -14.39 -41.89
N GLU A 331 107.47 -14.42 -40.58
CA GLU A 331 108.36 -15.37 -39.91
C GLU A 331 107.81 -16.78 -39.95
N LYS A 332 106.52 -16.99 -39.67
CA LYS A 332 105.85 -18.29 -39.80
C LYS A 332 105.88 -18.75 -41.25
N TYR A 333 105.70 -17.85 -42.23
CA TYR A 333 105.84 -18.16 -43.66
C TYR A 333 107.29 -18.39 -44.08
N GLN A 334 108.30 -17.68 -43.56
CA GLN A 334 109.72 -17.93 -43.85
C GLN A 334 110.20 -19.22 -43.18
N LYS A 335 109.87 -19.46 -41.92
CA LYS A 335 110.10 -20.71 -41.19
C LYS A 335 109.40 -21.85 -41.94
N MET A 336 108.12 -21.72 -42.30
CA MET A 336 107.40 -22.67 -43.13
C MET A 336 108.06 -22.86 -44.50
N LYS A 337 108.50 -21.81 -45.21
CA LYS A 337 109.12 -21.90 -46.53
C LYS A 337 110.50 -22.55 -46.49
N ILE A 338 111.31 -22.24 -45.48
CA ILE A 338 112.58 -22.93 -45.18
C ILE A 338 112.29 -24.40 -44.83
N LEU A 339 111.27 -24.66 -44.02
CA LEU A 339 110.81 -26.02 -43.69
C LEU A 339 110.29 -26.76 -44.92
N LEU A 340 109.62 -26.10 -45.87
CA LEU A 340 109.08 -26.71 -47.11
C LEU A 340 110.18 -26.94 -48.15
N THR A 341 111.19 -26.07 -48.21
CA THR A 341 112.41 -26.30 -49.01
C THR A 341 113.25 -27.42 -48.39
N ARG A 342 113.33 -27.49 -47.05
CA ARG A 342 113.99 -28.55 -46.30
C ARG A 342 113.27 -29.89 -46.45
N LEU A 343 111.95 -29.94 -46.24
CA LEU A 343 111.13 -31.13 -46.49
C LEU A 343 111.20 -31.54 -47.96
N ARG A 344 111.19 -30.61 -48.93
CA ARG A 344 111.40 -30.99 -50.34
C ARG A 344 112.74 -31.67 -50.55
N LYS A 345 113.81 -31.17 -49.92
CA LYS A 345 115.13 -31.78 -50.00
C LYS A 345 115.19 -33.14 -49.30
N GLU A 346 114.67 -33.23 -48.07
CA GLU A 346 114.61 -34.46 -47.27
C GLU A 346 113.66 -35.52 -47.90
N LEU A 347 112.60 -35.11 -48.61
CA LEU A 347 111.72 -35.99 -49.39
C LEU A 347 112.42 -36.47 -50.68
N GLN A 348 113.16 -35.59 -51.36
CA GLN A 348 113.93 -35.92 -52.56
C GLN A 348 115.12 -36.85 -52.22
N GLU A 349 115.70 -36.72 -51.01
CA GLU A 349 116.70 -37.63 -50.45
C GLU A 349 116.06 -38.96 -49.96
N LYS A 350 114.90 -38.93 -49.30
CA LYS A 350 114.18 -40.16 -48.86
C LYS A 350 113.58 -41.00 -50.00
N VAL A 351 113.31 -40.42 -51.17
CA VAL A 351 112.86 -41.18 -52.35
C VAL A 351 113.93 -42.15 -52.90
N GLN A 352 115.21 -42.01 -52.50
CA GLN A 352 116.28 -42.93 -52.92
C GLN A 352 116.58 -44.10 -51.96
N HIS A 353 115.94 -44.19 -50.78
CA HIS A 353 116.19 -45.29 -49.83
C HIS A 353 114.90 -45.91 -49.24
N GLN A 354 114.77 -47.23 -49.43
CA GLN A 354 113.72 -48.12 -48.90
C GLN A 354 113.92 -48.41 -47.38
N PRO A 355 112.91 -48.89 -46.61
CA PRO A 355 111.87 -49.87 -47.02
C PRO A 355 110.39 -49.56 -46.64
N LYS A 356 109.49 -50.41 -47.15
CA LYS A 356 108.02 -50.21 -47.20
C LYS A 356 107.27 -50.66 -45.93
N GLN A 357 107.56 -50.12 -44.75
CA GLN A 357 106.87 -50.53 -43.52
C GLN A 357 106.60 -49.39 -42.50
N SER A 358 106.47 -48.14 -42.97
CA SER A 358 106.20 -46.96 -42.13
C SER A 358 105.20 -45.97 -42.74
N VAL A 359 104.61 -46.28 -43.90
CA VAL A 359 103.69 -45.37 -44.62
C VAL A 359 102.25 -45.51 -44.09
N ILE A 360 101.83 -46.75 -43.82
CA ILE A 360 100.46 -47.06 -43.35
C ILE A 360 100.19 -46.41 -41.99
N ASP A 361 101.15 -46.44 -41.05
CA ASP A 361 100.96 -45.86 -39.71
C ASP A 361 100.84 -44.33 -39.76
N LEU A 362 101.45 -43.67 -40.76
CA LEU A 362 101.36 -42.23 -40.95
C LEU A 362 100.01 -41.82 -41.57
N GLU A 363 99.55 -42.57 -42.57
CA GLU A 363 98.20 -42.40 -43.13
C GLU A 363 97.12 -42.68 -42.08
N LEU A 364 97.28 -43.74 -41.28
CA LEU A 364 96.41 -44.04 -40.13
C LEU A 364 96.40 -42.88 -39.12
N ALA A 365 97.54 -42.30 -38.77
CA ALA A 365 97.61 -41.17 -37.83
C ALA A 365 96.87 -39.91 -38.36
N ASP A 366 96.95 -39.61 -39.65
CA ASP A 366 96.20 -38.49 -40.25
C ASP A 366 94.69 -38.81 -40.37
N TYR A 367 94.31 -40.07 -40.64
CA TYR A 367 92.91 -40.50 -40.56
C TYR A 367 92.38 -40.44 -39.12
N GLU A 368 93.12 -40.91 -38.12
CA GLU A 368 92.78 -40.82 -36.69
C GLU A 368 92.61 -39.37 -36.24
N LYS A 369 93.50 -38.48 -36.65
CA LYS A 369 93.42 -37.04 -36.38
C LYS A 369 92.20 -36.41 -37.05
N THR A 370 91.89 -36.79 -38.28
CA THR A 370 90.69 -36.34 -39.01
C THR A 370 89.41 -36.86 -38.33
N ILE A 371 89.38 -38.13 -37.92
CA ILE A 371 88.28 -38.73 -37.14
C ILE A 371 88.13 -38.06 -35.78
N LYS A 372 89.23 -37.69 -35.12
CA LYS A 372 89.20 -36.96 -33.84
C LYS A 372 88.65 -35.54 -34.00
N ASN A 373 89.03 -34.82 -35.06
CA ASN A 373 88.44 -33.53 -35.38
C ASN A 373 86.95 -33.66 -35.70
N LEU A 374 86.56 -34.57 -36.59
CA LEU A 374 85.15 -34.82 -36.92
C LEU A 374 84.32 -35.26 -35.70
N LYS A 375 84.90 -36.01 -34.75
CA LYS A 375 84.24 -36.32 -33.46
C LYS A 375 84.08 -35.09 -32.58
N ASN A 376 85.08 -34.21 -32.50
CA ASN A 376 84.96 -32.96 -31.76
C ASN A 376 83.92 -32.03 -32.41
N ASP A 377 83.89 -31.94 -33.73
CA ASP A 377 82.91 -31.15 -34.48
C ASP A 377 81.50 -31.73 -34.32
N LEU A 378 81.35 -33.06 -34.31
CA LEU A 378 80.09 -33.74 -33.97
C LEU A 378 79.64 -33.38 -32.55
N ILE A 379 80.51 -33.53 -31.54
CA ILE A 379 80.23 -33.18 -30.14
C ILE A 379 79.84 -31.70 -29.99
N ASN A 380 80.48 -30.79 -30.74
CA ASN A 380 80.14 -29.38 -30.73
C ASN A 380 78.79 -29.11 -31.40
N LYS A 381 78.45 -29.82 -32.49
CA LYS A 381 77.12 -29.73 -33.11
C LYS A 381 76.03 -30.41 -32.30
N ASP A 382 76.31 -31.49 -31.60
CA ASP A 382 75.38 -32.12 -30.65
C ASP A 382 75.04 -31.18 -29.49
N LYS A 383 76.02 -30.40 -29.00
CA LYS A 383 75.80 -29.30 -28.04
C LYS A 383 74.95 -28.18 -28.63
N GLU A 384 75.32 -27.63 -29.77
CA GLU A 384 74.57 -26.56 -30.46
C GLU A 384 73.11 -26.98 -30.75
N ILE A 385 72.90 -28.24 -31.12
CA ILE A 385 71.57 -28.85 -31.28
C ILE A 385 70.84 -28.99 -29.93
N GLN A 386 71.54 -29.28 -28.84
CA GLN A 386 70.95 -29.36 -27.51
C GLN A 386 70.58 -27.99 -26.96
N ASP A 387 71.47 -27.00 -27.07
CA ASP A 387 71.20 -25.60 -26.70
C ASP A 387 69.96 -25.07 -27.43
N LEU A 388 69.87 -25.32 -28.75
CA LEU A 388 68.69 -24.97 -29.57
C LEU A 388 67.41 -25.75 -29.19
N ARG A 389 67.52 -26.99 -28.70
CA ARG A 389 66.37 -27.75 -28.16
C ARG A 389 65.88 -27.16 -26.85
N ASP A 390 66.79 -26.75 -25.98
CA ASP A 390 66.46 -26.19 -24.68
C ASP A 390 65.92 -24.75 -24.82
N GLU A 391 66.42 -23.96 -25.77
CA GLU A 391 65.77 -22.71 -26.20
C GLU A 391 64.37 -22.95 -26.78
N LEU A 392 64.20 -23.93 -27.68
CA LEU A 392 62.89 -24.28 -28.25
C LEU A 392 61.90 -24.75 -27.17
N SER A 393 62.37 -25.52 -26.20
CA SER A 393 61.60 -25.96 -25.02
C SER A 393 61.15 -24.75 -24.19
N ASN A 394 62.08 -23.84 -23.85
CA ASN A 394 61.79 -22.62 -23.11
C ASN A 394 60.80 -21.69 -23.85
N CYS A 395 60.95 -21.52 -25.17
CA CYS A 395 59.99 -20.79 -26.00
C CYS A 395 58.61 -21.46 -26.04
N THR A 396 58.55 -22.79 -26.12
CA THR A 396 57.30 -23.57 -26.11
C THR A 396 56.58 -23.43 -24.77
N ASN A 397 57.31 -23.54 -23.66
CA ASN A 397 56.78 -23.35 -22.30
C ASN A 397 56.27 -21.91 -22.11
N LYS A 398 57.03 -20.89 -22.54
CA LYS A 398 56.60 -19.50 -22.49
C LYS A 398 55.33 -19.24 -23.32
N TYR A 399 55.22 -19.83 -24.51
CA TYR A 399 54.01 -19.77 -25.32
C TYR A 399 52.81 -20.46 -24.65
N ALA A 400 53.02 -21.61 -24.01
CA ALA A 400 51.97 -22.29 -23.25
C ALA A 400 51.47 -21.43 -22.06
N CYS A 401 52.38 -20.80 -21.30
CA CYS A 401 52.02 -19.88 -20.23
C CYS A 401 51.21 -18.67 -20.75
N LEU A 402 51.67 -17.99 -21.79
CA LEU A 402 50.97 -16.84 -22.39
C LEU A 402 49.61 -17.25 -22.99
N LYS A 403 49.47 -18.47 -23.50
CA LYS A 403 48.18 -18.99 -23.98
C LYS A 403 47.20 -19.24 -22.83
N LEU A 404 47.67 -19.78 -21.70
CA LEU A 404 46.85 -19.94 -20.50
C LEU A 404 46.44 -18.58 -19.90
N GLU A 405 47.35 -17.61 -19.90
CA GLU A 405 47.08 -16.23 -19.48
C GLU A 405 46.02 -15.56 -20.35
N ASN A 406 46.14 -15.63 -21.67
CA ASN A 406 45.12 -15.14 -22.60
C ASN A 406 43.76 -15.82 -22.39
N ASN A 407 43.72 -17.15 -22.24
CA ASN A 407 42.47 -17.88 -21.96
C ASN A 407 41.81 -17.41 -20.64
N ASN A 408 42.60 -17.15 -19.60
CA ASN A 408 42.09 -16.64 -18.32
C ASN A 408 41.55 -15.21 -18.45
N LEU A 409 42.24 -14.34 -19.20
CA LEU A 409 41.79 -12.97 -19.48
C LEU A 409 40.51 -12.96 -20.33
N GLU A 410 40.37 -13.87 -21.30
CA GLU A 410 39.17 -14.03 -22.12
C GLU A 410 37.97 -14.50 -21.27
N GLN A 411 38.16 -15.49 -20.40
CA GLN A 411 37.14 -15.90 -19.42
C GLN A 411 36.77 -14.77 -18.45
N GLN A 412 37.74 -13.99 -17.97
CA GLN A 412 37.48 -12.84 -17.10
C GLN A 412 36.71 -11.74 -17.83
N ASN A 413 36.98 -11.52 -19.12
CA ASN A 413 36.23 -10.56 -19.94
C ASN A 413 34.78 -11.00 -20.13
N ILE A 414 34.53 -12.28 -20.46
CA ILE A 414 33.17 -12.85 -20.57
C ILE A 414 32.39 -12.67 -19.26
N GLN A 415 33.01 -12.98 -18.11
CA GLN A 415 32.37 -12.77 -16.79
C GLN A 415 32.07 -11.29 -16.51
N ASN A 416 32.91 -10.37 -17.00
CA ASN A 416 32.67 -8.93 -16.86
C ASN A 416 31.55 -8.44 -17.79
N GLU A 417 31.46 -8.94 -19.02
CA GLU A 417 30.34 -8.64 -19.93
C GLU A 417 29.02 -9.19 -19.40
N GLU A 418 29.00 -10.41 -18.85
CA GLU A 418 27.84 -10.95 -18.15
C GLU A 418 27.38 -10.04 -16.99
N ARG A 419 28.33 -9.57 -16.16
CA ARG A 419 28.02 -8.65 -15.05
C ARG A 419 27.50 -7.32 -15.57
N ALA A 420 28.09 -6.76 -16.63
CA ALA A 420 27.63 -5.53 -17.26
C ALA A 420 26.20 -5.68 -17.84
N ASN A 421 25.89 -6.81 -18.48
CA ASN A 421 24.56 -7.12 -18.98
C ASN A 421 23.54 -7.31 -17.85
N LYS A 422 23.91 -7.99 -16.75
CA LYS A 422 23.08 -8.13 -15.54
C LYS A 422 22.79 -6.76 -14.90
N PHE A 423 23.80 -5.90 -14.75
CA PHE A 423 23.60 -4.52 -14.27
C PHE A 423 22.75 -3.67 -15.22
N LYS A 424 22.91 -3.81 -16.53
CA LYS A 424 22.08 -3.11 -17.52
C LYS A 424 20.61 -3.52 -17.43
N ALA A 425 20.33 -4.83 -17.30
CA ALA A 425 18.98 -5.34 -17.12
C ALA A 425 18.33 -4.81 -15.82
N LEU A 426 19.05 -4.85 -14.70
CA LEU A 426 18.60 -4.26 -13.43
C LEU A 426 18.33 -2.76 -13.55
N LEU A 427 19.20 -2.01 -14.23
CA LEU A 427 19.05 -0.57 -14.43
C LEU A 427 17.85 -0.23 -15.34
N ASP A 428 17.54 -1.07 -16.32
CA ASP A 428 16.34 -0.93 -17.16
C ASP A 428 15.04 -1.39 -16.47
N ILE A 429 15.12 -2.27 -15.46
CA ILE A 429 14.01 -2.57 -14.53
C ILE A 429 13.76 -1.35 -13.62
N VAL A 430 14.79 -0.85 -12.94
CA VAL A 430 14.69 0.31 -12.03
C VAL A 430 14.20 1.57 -12.77
N LYS A 431 14.52 1.76 -14.05
CA LYS A 431 13.92 2.82 -14.89
C LYS A 431 12.40 2.65 -15.05
N LYS A 432 11.90 1.43 -15.27
CA LYS A 432 10.46 1.16 -15.42
C LYS A 432 9.74 1.36 -14.10
N GLU A 433 10.30 0.87 -13.00
CA GLU A 433 9.79 1.09 -11.64
C GLU A 433 9.73 2.58 -11.29
N LEU A 434 10.80 3.34 -11.59
CA LEU A 434 10.85 4.79 -11.41
C LEU A 434 9.84 5.54 -12.29
N GLN A 435 9.57 5.07 -13.50
CA GLN A 435 8.53 5.68 -14.35
C GLN A 435 7.13 5.37 -13.80
N HIS A 436 6.84 4.11 -13.47
CA HIS A 436 5.59 3.69 -12.85
C HIS A 436 5.32 4.43 -11.53
N ALA A 437 6.35 4.65 -10.70
CA ALA A 437 6.24 5.43 -9.48
C ALA A 437 5.85 6.90 -9.74
N LYS A 438 6.37 7.52 -10.80
CA LYS A 438 5.99 8.88 -11.21
C LYS A 438 4.59 8.95 -11.81
N ASP A 439 4.20 7.95 -12.59
CA ASP A 439 2.85 7.89 -13.16
C ASP A 439 1.80 7.72 -12.05
N LEU A 440 2.12 6.94 -11.01
CA LEU A 440 1.33 6.79 -9.79
C LEU A 440 1.32 8.07 -8.93
N GLU A 441 2.46 8.75 -8.77
CA GLU A 441 2.58 10.06 -8.09
C GLU A 441 1.69 11.11 -8.77
N LEU A 442 1.70 11.17 -10.11
CA LEU A 442 0.86 12.07 -10.90
C LEU A 442 -0.63 11.75 -10.75
N GLN A 443 -1.00 10.46 -10.73
CA GLN A 443 -2.37 10.03 -10.47
C GLN A 443 -2.83 10.37 -9.05
N GLN A 444 -1.95 10.21 -8.05
CA GLN A 444 -2.23 10.60 -6.67
C GLN A 444 -2.42 12.12 -6.56
N GLN A 445 -1.55 12.92 -7.18
CA GLN A 445 -1.70 14.38 -7.21
C GLN A 445 -3.05 14.81 -7.81
N TYR A 446 -3.49 14.18 -8.90
CA TYR A 446 -4.80 14.44 -9.49
C TYR A 446 -5.96 14.09 -8.54
N ASN A 447 -5.85 12.98 -7.80
CA ASN A 447 -6.85 12.58 -6.80
C ASN A 447 -6.87 13.55 -5.59
N ASP A 448 -5.71 14.04 -5.16
CA ASP A 448 -5.58 15.02 -4.07
C ASP A 448 -6.19 16.37 -4.48
N ASP A 449 -5.91 16.86 -5.70
CA ASP A 449 -6.52 18.08 -6.25
C ASP A 449 -8.04 17.92 -6.45
N HIS A 450 -8.52 16.75 -6.89
CA HIS A 450 -9.95 16.48 -6.98
C HIS A 450 -10.63 16.48 -5.60
N THR A 451 -10.01 15.83 -4.62
CA THR A 451 -10.48 15.77 -3.23
C THR A 451 -10.52 17.16 -2.60
N ARG A 452 -9.51 17.98 -2.87
CA ARG A 452 -9.44 19.39 -2.46
C ARG A 452 -10.60 20.21 -3.04
N VAL A 453 -10.88 20.09 -4.35
CA VAL A 453 -12.02 20.78 -4.98
C VAL A 453 -13.36 20.30 -4.41
N LEU A 454 -13.48 19.04 -4.00
CA LEU A 454 -14.67 18.54 -3.31
C LEU A 454 -14.80 19.12 -1.89
N ILE A 455 -13.70 19.22 -1.14
CA ILE A 455 -13.68 19.88 0.19
C ILE A 455 -14.06 21.36 0.06
N GLU A 456 -13.50 22.08 -0.91
CA GLU A 456 -13.83 23.50 -1.15
C GLU A 456 -15.31 23.69 -1.52
N LYS A 457 -15.92 22.77 -2.29
CA LYS A 457 -17.38 22.77 -2.54
C LYS A 457 -18.19 22.55 -1.26
N LEU A 458 -17.85 21.50 -0.49
CA LEU A 458 -18.55 21.19 0.76
C LEU A 458 -18.41 22.30 1.81
N GLN A 459 -17.30 23.04 1.81
CA GLN A 459 -17.13 24.24 2.65
C GLN A 459 -18.01 25.41 2.19
N ASN A 460 -18.10 25.67 0.89
CA ASN A 460 -19.03 26.68 0.35
C ASN A 460 -20.50 26.32 0.67
N ASP A 461 -20.90 25.06 0.52
CA ASP A 461 -22.24 24.59 0.86
C ASP A 461 -22.51 24.67 2.37
N LEU A 462 -21.52 24.34 3.21
CA LEU A 462 -21.60 24.53 4.67
C LEU A 462 -21.79 26.02 5.04
N ASP A 463 -21.06 26.93 4.40
CA ASP A 463 -21.16 28.37 4.67
C ASP A 463 -22.47 28.98 4.15
N ASN A 464 -22.95 28.53 2.98
CA ASN A 464 -24.31 28.85 2.49
C ASN A 464 -25.39 28.41 3.49
N ASN A 465 -25.26 27.20 4.06
CA ASN A 465 -26.19 26.70 5.08
C ASN A 465 -26.08 27.50 6.40
N LYS A 466 -24.88 27.96 6.82
CA LYS A 466 -24.73 28.87 7.96
C LYS A 466 -25.45 30.20 7.73
N ILE A 467 -25.37 30.77 6.53
CA ILE A 467 -26.08 32.00 6.18
C ILE A 467 -27.59 31.79 6.29
N LEU A 468 -28.12 30.72 5.67
CA LEU A 468 -29.55 30.39 5.75
C LEU A 468 -30.03 30.15 7.20
N ILE A 469 -29.22 29.52 8.05
CA ILE A 469 -29.53 29.34 9.48
C ILE A 469 -29.58 30.70 10.20
N ASN A 470 -28.65 31.61 9.92
CA ASN A 470 -28.64 32.96 10.49
C ASN A 470 -29.86 33.78 10.03
N ASP A 471 -30.25 33.69 8.77
CA ASP A 471 -31.42 34.39 8.21
C ASP A 471 -32.72 33.87 8.84
N LEU A 472 -32.90 32.55 8.93
CA LEU A 472 -34.04 31.93 9.63
C LEU A 472 -34.06 32.25 11.13
N GLN A 473 -32.89 32.36 11.77
CA GLN A 473 -32.78 32.78 13.17
C GLN A 473 -33.13 34.27 13.35
N HIS A 474 -32.80 35.12 12.36
CA HIS A 474 -33.21 36.52 12.35
C HIS A 474 -34.72 36.69 12.12
N GLU A 475 -35.31 35.95 11.18
CA GLU A 475 -36.77 35.94 10.97
C GLU A 475 -37.51 35.46 12.23
N LYS A 476 -37.05 34.35 12.83
CA LYS A 476 -37.56 33.87 14.13
C LYS A 476 -37.50 34.95 15.21
N GLN A 477 -36.39 35.70 15.30
CA GLN A 477 -36.26 36.77 16.27
C GLN A 477 -37.26 37.91 16.01
N GLN A 478 -37.45 38.32 14.74
CA GLN A 478 -38.48 39.30 14.40
C GLN A 478 -39.91 38.81 14.73
N LEU A 479 -40.20 37.52 14.53
CA LEU A 479 -41.50 36.95 14.85
C LEU A 479 -41.76 36.89 16.37
N ILE A 480 -40.73 36.56 17.16
CA ILE A 480 -40.78 36.63 18.63
C ILE A 480 -41.02 38.08 19.09
N GLU A 481 -40.30 39.05 18.51
CA GLU A 481 -40.46 40.46 18.85
C GLU A 481 -41.86 40.99 18.47
N LYS A 482 -42.39 40.64 17.29
CA LYS A 482 -43.77 40.94 16.87
C LYS A 482 -44.80 40.33 17.83
N LEU A 483 -44.62 39.07 18.23
CA LEU A 483 -45.50 38.38 19.18
C LEU A 483 -45.46 39.01 20.58
N ASN A 484 -44.26 39.36 21.08
CA ASN A 484 -44.10 40.02 22.37
C ASN A 484 -44.75 41.40 22.38
N ASN A 485 -44.52 42.22 21.35
CA ASN A 485 -45.18 43.51 21.18
C ASN A 485 -46.72 43.37 21.15
N HIS A 486 -47.25 42.34 20.48
CA HIS A 486 -48.69 42.12 20.42
C HIS A 486 -49.26 41.62 21.77
N ASN A 487 -48.53 40.76 22.48
CA ASN A 487 -48.87 40.35 23.84
C ASN A 487 -48.87 41.55 24.81
N GLU A 488 -47.90 42.46 24.73
CA GLU A 488 -47.91 43.68 25.53
C GLU A 488 -49.12 44.58 25.20
N THR A 489 -49.46 44.76 23.92
CA THR A 489 -50.68 45.53 23.57
C THR A 489 -51.94 44.87 24.10
N ASN A 490 -52.02 43.54 24.08
CA ASN A 490 -53.18 42.80 24.54
C ASN A 490 -53.27 42.78 26.08
N GLN A 491 -52.15 42.73 26.81
CA GLN A 491 -52.15 42.92 28.26
C GLN A 491 -52.59 44.34 28.65
N ARG A 492 -52.13 45.37 27.93
CA ARG A 492 -52.55 46.77 28.14
C ARG A 492 -54.05 46.97 27.90
N THR A 493 -54.63 46.35 26.87
CA THR A 493 -56.09 46.44 26.62
C THR A 493 -56.89 45.61 27.62
N ILE A 494 -56.41 44.42 28.03
CA ILE A 494 -57.05 43.61 29.08
C ILE A 494 -57.13 44.40 30.38
N SER A 495 -56.03 44.95 30.90
CA SER A 495 -56.06 45.70 32.16
C SER A 495 -56.92 46.98 32.08
N LEU A 496 -57.02 47.62 30.92
CA LEU A 496 -57.94 48.75 30.71
C LEU A 496 -59.41 48.30 30.73
N LEU A 497 -59.73 47.15 30.12
CA LEU A 497 -61.08 46.56 30.16
C LEU A 497 -61.45 46.07 31.56
N GLU A 498 -60.51 45.46 32.29
CA GLU A 498 -60.68 45.07 33.69
C GLU A 498 -60.94 46.29 34.60
N GLN A 499 -60.21 47.39 34.40
CA GLN A 499 -60.45 48.65 35.11
C GLN A 499 -61.84 49.22 34.80
N ASN A 500 -62.24 49.28 33.52
CA ASN A 500 -63.56 49.75 33.11
C ASN A 500 -64.69 48.86 33.66
N LEU A 501 -64.49 47.54 33.70
CA LEU A 501 -65.42 46.56 34.27
C LEU A 501 -65.49 46.66 35.80
N HIS A 502 -64.41 47.01 36.48
CA HIS A 502 -64.41 47.33 37.91
C HIS A 502 -65.22 48.60 38.20
N ILE A 503 -65.03 49.67 37.41
CA ILE A 503 -65.79 50.92 37.53
C ILE A 503 -67.28 50.64 37.32
N ALA A 504 -67.66 50.00 36.21
CA ALA A 504 -69.07 49.69 35.91
C ALA A 504 -69.74 48.76 36.94
N LYS A 505 -68.97 47.88 37.63
CA LYS A 505 -69.48 47.11 38.77
C LYS A 505 -69.71 47.99 40.01
N HIS A 506 -68.77 48.89 40.31
CA HIS A 506 -68.92 49.83 41.42
C HIS A 506 -70.12 50.75 41.24
N ASP A 507 -70.29 51.32 40.04
CA ASP A 507 -71.43 52.16 39.68
C ASP A 507 -72.76 51.37 39.78
N LEU A 508 -72.77 50.11 39.34
CA LEU A 508 -73.94 49.22 39.47
C LEU A 508 -74.28 48.92 40.94
N ASP A 509 -73.30 48.72 41.80
CA ASP A 509 -73.52 48.43 43.23
C ASP A 509 -73.96 49.69 43.99
N ILE A 510 -73.47 50.88 43.62
CA ILE A 510 -74.03 52.17 44.08
C ILE A 510 -75.49 52.29 43.64
N ALA A 511 -75.80 52.08 42.35
CA ALA A 511 -77.16 52.19 41.83
C ALA A 511 -78.14 51.18 42.47
N LYS A 512 -77.68 49.99 42.88
CA LYS A 512 -78.47 49.05 43.71
C LYS A 512 -78.71 49.61 45.11
N GLN A 513 -77.69 50.16 45.77
CA GLN A 513 -77.84 50.75 47.10
C GLN A 513 -78.80 51.96 47.09
N ASP A 514 -78.75 52.79 46.04
CA ASP A 514 -79.69 53.87 45.81
C ASP A 514 -81.12 53.35 45.52
N TYR A 515 -81.25 52.26 44.76
CA TYR A 515 -82.53 51.59 44.53
C TYR A 515 -83.12 50.99 45.82
N ASP A 516 -82.32 50.27 46.62
CA ASP A 516 -82.76 49.63 47.86
C ASP A 516 -83.17 50.68 48.90
N THR A 517 -82.41 51.77 49.04
CA THR A 517 -82.79 52.90 49.91
C THR A 517 -84.05 53.60 49.42
N LEU A 518 -84.20 53.85 48.11
CA LEU A 518 -85.44 54.41 47.53
C LEU A 518 -86.64 53.46 47.71
N GLN A 519 -86.43 52.14 47.65
CA GLN A 519 -87.45 51.13 47.86
C GLN A 519 -87.86 51.04 49.35
N ASP A 520 -86.94 51.18 50.29
CA ASP A 520 -87.25 51.29 51.72
C ASP A 520 -87.93 52.62 52.06
N ASP A 521 -87.56 53.72 51.41
CA ASP A 521 -88.24 55.00 51.56
C ASP A 521 -89.64 54.98 50.92
N PHE A 522 -89.81 54.27 49.79
CA PHE A 522 -91.11 53.99 49.17
C PHE A 522 -91.98 53.07 50.04
N ASN A 523 -91.43 52.01 50.65
CA ASN A 523 -92.15 51.17 51.60
C ASN A 523 -92.54 51.97 52.86
N SER A 524 -91.64 52.81 53.37
CA SER A 524 -91.89 53.73 54.47
C SER A 524 -92.92 54.80 54.11
N TYR A 525 -92.91 55.31 52.87
CA TYR A 525 -93.93 56.21 52.34
C TYR A 525 -95.27 55.49 52.17
N LYS A 526 -95.30 54.25 51.68
CA LYS A 526 -96.48 53.41 51.54
C LYS A 526 -97.11 53.09 52.89
N ILE A 527 -96.32 52.80 53.92
CA ILE A 527 -96.80 52.62 55.30
C ILE A 527 -97.34 53.94 55.86
N ARG A 528 -96.62 55.06 55.70
CA ARG A 528 -97.09 56.42 56.06
C ARG A 528 -98.42 56.74 55.36
N ALA A 529 -98.50 56.51 54.05
CA ALA A 529 -99.66 56.76 53.21
C ALA A 529 -100.83 55.83 53.52
N GLN A 530 -100.61 54.56 53.85
CA GLN A 530 -101.67 53.64 54.32
C GLN A 530 -102.16 53.97 55.72
N SER A 531 -101.29 54.47 56.60
CA SER A 531 -101.67 55.02 57.91
C SER A 531 -102.53 56.27 57.72
N VAL A 532 -102.09 57.21 56.90
CA VAL A 532 -102.84 58.41 56.50
C VAL A 532 -104.13 58.06 55.75
N LEU A 533 -104.17 56.98 54.96
CA LEU A 533 -105.38 56.51 54.28
C LEU A 533 -106.39 55.91 55.27
N LYS A 534 -105.93 55.14 56.28
CA LYS A 534 -106.79 54.74 57.42
C LYS A 534 -107.31 55.97 58.18
N GLN A 535 -106.50 57.01 58.30
CA GLN A 535 -106.88 58.27 58.96
C GLN A 535 -107.88 59.09 58.10
N HIS A 536 -107.75 59.06 56.77
CA HIS A 536 -108.67 59.69 55.81
C HIS A 536 -109.96 58.89 55.56
N GLN A 537 -109.95 57.57 55.76
CA GLN A 537 -111.18 56.78 55.79
C GLN A 537 -112.11 57.17 56.96
N LEU A 538 -111.59 57.91 57.95
CA LEU A 538 -112.38 58.55 59.01
C LEU A 538 -112.76 60.02 58.74
N ASN A 539 -112.20 60.69 57.71
CA ASN A 539 -112.55 62.07 57.35
C ASN A 539 -112.35 62.35 55.83
N GLN A 540 -113.46 62.52 55.11
CA GLN A 540 -113.48 63.04 53.73
C GLN A 540 -113.59 64.58 53.69
N ARG A 541 -113.13 65.15 52.55
CA ARG A 541 -113.05 66.58 52.16
C ARG A 541 -111.75 67.25 52.64
N GLU A 542 -110.98 67.98 51.81
CA GLU A 542 -111.29 68.65 50.53
C GLU A 542 -110.20 68.52 49.44
N ARG A 543 -110.63 68.77 48.18
CA ARG A 543 -109.93 69.48 47.08
C ARG A 543 -108.56 69.02 46.53
N THR A 544 -108.58 68.80 45.21
CA THR A 544 -107.49 68.96 44.21
C THR A 544 -106.89 70.39 44.23
N PRO A 545 -105.71 70.70 43.60
CA PRO A 545 -105.12 70.00 42.43
C PRO A 545 -103.57 69.83 42.38
N SER A 546 -103.09 68.68 41.88
CA SER A 546 -101.79 68.58 41.19
C SER A 546 -101.72 67.31 40.34
N LEU A 547 -101.97 67.44 39.04
CA LEU A 547 -101.84 66.34 38.06
C LEU A 547 -100.88 66.69 36.91
N ALA A 548 -100.84 67.95 36.47
CA ALA A 548 -99.99 68.38 35.35
C ALA A 548 -98.49 68.17 35.60
N ASN A 549 -97.94 68.71 36.70
CA ASN A 549 -96.50 68.58 36.99
C ASN A 549 -96.09 67.12 37.21
N LYS A 550 -96.97 66.31 37.83
CA LYS A 550 -96.70 64.88 38.06
C LYS A 550 -96.69 64.07 36.77
N GLN A 551 -97.49 64.49 35.78
CA GLN A 551 -97.46 63.90 34.44
C GLN A 551 -96.18 64.25 33.68
N ILE A 552 -95.71 65.51 33.76
CA ILE A 552 -94.44 65.94 33.15
C ILE A 552 -93.23 65.22 33.78
N GLU A 553 -93.18 65.08 35.12
CA GLU A 553 -92.15 64.29 35.81
C GLU A 553 -92.15 62.81 35.36
N LEU A 554 -93.32 62.25 35.08
CA LEU A 554 -93.47 60.89 34.57
C LEU A 554 -93.07 60.79 33.09
N GLU A 555 -93.40 61.76 32.25
CA GLU A 555 -92.99 61.79 30.84
C GLU A 555 -91.48 61.98 30.70
N GLU A 556 -90.83 62.84 31.51
CA GLU A 556 -89.37 62.96 31.57
C GLU A 556 -88.67 61.66 32.03
N THR A 557 -89.25 60.93 32.99
CA THR A 557 -88.66 59.67 33.47
C THR A 557 -88.92 58.50 32.51
N ILE A 558 -90.06 58.49 31.82
CA ILE A 558 -90.33 57.58 30.70
C ILE A 558 -89.39 57.86 29.52
N GLU A 559 -89.11 59.13 29.20
CA GLU A 559 -88.14 59.49 28.15
C GLU A 559 -86.73 59.00 28.49
N LYS A 560 -86.26 59.23 29.74
CA LYS A 560 -84.95 58.73 30.22
C LYS A 560 -84.89 57.20 30.28
N LEU A 561 -86.00 56.53 30.57
CA LEU A 561 -86.11 55.06 30.47
C LEU A 561 -86.09 54.58 29.02
N ASN A 562 -86.70 55.31 28.09
CA ASN A 562 -86.67 54.99 26.66
C ASN A 562 -85.27 55.21 26.05
N THR A 563 -84.54 56.28 26.43
CA THR A 563 -83.17 56.48 25.95
C THR A 563 -82.22 55.41 26.48
N THR A 564 -82.29 55.08 27.78
CA THR A 564 -81.45 54.01 28.36
C THR A 564 -81.82 52.62 27.84
N LEU A 565 -83.10 52.35 27.53
CA LEU A 565 -83.52 51.11 26.87
C LEU A 565 -83.04 51.06 25.40
N GLN A 566 -83.09 52.18 24.67
CA GLN A 566 -82.54 52.27 23.32
C GLN A 566 -81.01 52.10 23.32
N GLU A 567 -80.30 52.68 24.27
CA GLU A 567 -78.86 52.47 24.48
C GLU A 567 -78.54 51.01 24.80
N ALA A 568 -79.32 50.36 25.66
CA ALA A 568 -79.18 48.94 25.95
C ALA A 568 -79.44 48.07 24.72
N THR A 569 -80.46 48.37 23.92
CA THR A 569 -80.75 47.68 22.64
C THR A 569 -79.62 47.89 21.63
N ASN A 570 -79.11 49.11 21.47
CA ASN A 570 -77.95 49.40 20.61
C ASN A 570 -76.71 48.62 21.07
N LYS A 571 -76.47 48.53 22.39
CA LYS A 571 -75.33 47.82 22.98
C LYS A 571 -75.44 46.30 22.83
N ILE A 572 -76.65 45.75 22.95
CA ILE A 572 -76.95 44.35 22.59
C ILE A 572 -76.71 44.11 21.11
N GLN A 573 -77.14 45.02 20.23
CA GLN A 573 -76.94 44.89 18.77
C GLN A 573 -75.44 44.92 18.39
N VAL A 574 -74.63 45.76 19.04
CA VAL A 574 -73.16 45.75 18.88
C VAL A 574 -72.58 44.42 19.35
N LEU A 575 -72.89 43.96 20.56
CA LEU A 575 -72.39 42.69 21.09
C LEU A 575 -72.83 41.48 20.25
N MET A 576 -74.04 41.51 19.68
CA MET A 576 -74.49 40.51 18.72
C MET A 576 -73.62 40.53 17.46
N SER A 577 -73.34 41.70 16.88
CA SER A 577 -72.48 41.82 15.70
C SER A 577 -71.01 41.40 15.96
N GLU A 578 -70.51 41.66 17.15
CA GLU A 578 -69.16 41.29 17.60
C GLU A 578 -69.05 39.77 17.80
N ASN A 579 -70.05 39.15 18.45
CA ASN A 579 -70.17 37.70 18.56
C ASN A 579 -70.31 37.04 17.17
N ASP A 580 -71.04 37.67 16.25
CA ASP A 580 -71.17 37.25 14.86
C ASP A 580 -69.83 37.31 14.09
N THR A 581 -68.92 38.23 14.44
CA THR A 581 -67.56 38.25 13.88
C THR A 581 -66.65 37.21 14.51
N LEU A 582 -66.72 37.04 15.84
CA LEU A 582 -65.94 36.02 16.56
C LEU A 582 -66.32 34.60 16.12
N GLN A 583 -67.60 34.32 15.88
CA GLN A 583 -68.06 33.04 15.34
C GLN A 583 -67.45 32.76 13.96
N LYS A 584 -67.46 33.76 13.06
CA LYS A 584 -66.86 33.64 11.71
C LYS A 584 -65.34 33.45 11.77
N GLU A 585 -64.66 34.03 12.75
CA GLU A 585 -63.23 33.83 12.97
C GLU A 585 -62.92 32.44 13.58
N GLN A 586 -63.75 31.96 14.51
CA GLN A 586 -63.69 30.58 15.01
C GLN A 586 -63.90 29.55 13.88
N ASP A 587 -64.92 29.74 13.04
CA ASP A 587 -65.19 28.86 11.89
C ASP A 587 -64.00 28.85 10.90
N ARG A 588 -63.39 30.02 10.67
CA ARG A 588 -62.19 30.17 9.83
C ARG A 588 -60.95 29.49 10.44
N LEU A 589 -60.76 29.57 11.75
CA LEU A 589 -59.68 28.88 12.47
C LEU A 589 -59.87 27.36 12.39
N ILE A 590 -61.11 26.86 12.51
CA ILE A 590 -61.45 25.44 12.32
C ILE A 590 -61.14 25.01 10.88
N GLU A 591 -61.47 25.83 9.87
CA GLU A 591 -61.14 25.54 8.47
C GLU A 591 -59.61 25.47 8.23
N ILE A 592 -58.84 26.38 8.83
CA ILE A 592 -57.36 26.38 8.77
C ILE A 592 -56.78 25.15 9.48
N GLN A 593 -57.29 24.81 10.67
CA GLN A 593 -56.87 23.62 11.41
C GLN A 593 -57.17 22.33 10.64
N ALA A 594 -58.33 22.25 9.99
CA ALA A 594 -58.69 21.13 9.12
C ALA A 594 -57.81 21.01 7.88
N LYS A 595 -57.39 22.14 7.28
CA LYS A 595 -56.43 22.16 6.16
C LYS A 595 -55.05 21.68 6.61
N LEU A 596 -54.49 22.26 7.68
CA LEU A 596 -53.19 21.84 8.24
C LEU A 596 -53.19 20.35 8.65
N MET A 597 -54.28 19.84 9.23
CA MET A 597 -54.39 18.43 9.59
C MET A 597 -54.41 17.52 8.35
N ASN A 598 -55.09 17.91 7.27
CA ASN A 598 -55.08 17.17 6.01
C ASN A 598 -53.73 17.26 5.27
N GLU A 599 -53.05 18.40 5.29
CA GLU A 599 -51.71 18.57 4.72
C GLU A 599 -50.67 17.74 5.48
N SER A 600 -50.72 17.77 6.81
CA SER A 600 -49.88 16.92 7.68
C SER A 600 -50.10 15.44 7.39
N LYS A 601 -51.37 14.99 7.34
CA LYS A 601 -51.74 13.62 6.99
C LYS A 601 -51.31 13.21 5.57
N LYS A 602 -51.39 14.12 4.59
CA LYS A 602 -50.90 13.88 3.22
C LYS A 602 -49.38 13.74 3.22
N ARG A 603 -48.65 14.64 3.90
CA ARG A 603 -47.19 14.58 4.04
C ARG A 603 -46.73 13.30 4.72
N GLU A 604 -47.45 12.83 5.75
CA GLU A 604 -47.20 11.53 6.38
C GLU A 604 -47.42 10.36 5.41
N GLN A 605 -48.49 10.39 4.62
CA GLN A 605 -48.75 9.38 3.59
C GLN A 605 -47.70 9.38 2.48
N ASP A 606 -47.21 10.54 2.06
CA ASP A 606 -46.20 10.65 1.01
C ASP A 606 -44.81 10.23 1.52
N LEU A 607 -44.44 10.55 2.76
CA LEU A 607 -43.25 9.98 3.43
C LEU A 607 -43.35 8.45 3.57
N ARG A 608 -44.51 7.91 3.96
CA ARG A 608 -44.73 6.46 4.03
C ARG A 608 -44.58 5.77 2.66
N LYS A 609 -44.94 6.42 1.56
CA LYS A 609 -44.70 5.91 0.19
C LYS A 609 -43.20 5.93 -0.14
N GLN A 610 -42.50 7.03 0.15
CA GLN A 610 -41.06 7.13 -0.07
C GLN A 610 -40.29 6.06 0.71
N HIS A 611 -40.58 5.91 2.01
CA HIS A 611 -39.98 4.86 2.84
C HIS A 611 -40.27 3.45 2.31
N LYS A 612 -41.46 3.20 1.74
CA LYS A 612 -41.74 1.91 1.09
C LYS A 612 -40.89 1.71 -0.16
N ILE A 613 -40.80 2.72 -1.03
CA ILE A 613 -39.98 2.64 -2.25
C ILE A 613 -38.49 2.43 -1.89
N GLU A 614 -38.00 3.05 -0.82
CA GLU A 614 -36.64 2.84 -0.31
C GLU A 614 -36.41 1.38 0.14
N ILE A 615 -37.36 0.79 0.86
CA ILE A 615 -37.32 -0.62 1.29
C ILE A 615 -37.40 -1.55 0.08
N ASP A 616 -38.39 -1.35 -0.81
CA ASP A 616 -38.57 -2.12 -2.04
C ASP A 616 -37.27 -2.06 -2.90
N ASN A 617 -36.58 -0.92 -2.95
CA ASN A 617 -35.28 -0.76 -3.63
C ASN A 617 -34.14 -1.53 -2.94
N ILE A 618 -34.04 -1.46 -1.61
CA ILE A 618 -33.00 -2.16 -0.84
C ILE A 618 -33.17 -3.69 -0.94
N GLU A 619 -34.41 -4.18 -0.90
CA GLU A 619 -34.71 -5.61 -1.11
C GLU A 619 -34.31 -6.07 -2.52
N ASN A 620 -34.58 -5.26 -3.55
CA ASN A 620 -34.15 -5.56 -4.92
C ASN A 620 -32.61 -5.54 -5.08
N GLU A 621 -31.89 -4.57 -4.48
CA GLU A 621 -30.43 -4.53 -4.54
C GLU A 621 -29.81 -5.74 -3.79
N TYR A 622 -30.38 -6.13 -2.65
CA TYR A 622 -29.95 -7.32 -1.91
C TYR A 622 -30.18 -8.61 -2.70
N LEU A 623 -31.35 -8.74 -3.35
CA LEU A 623 -31.66 -9.89 -4.22
C LEU A 623 -30.74 -9.94 -5.45
N GLN A 624 -30.42 -8.79 -6.05
CA GLN A 624 -29.47 -8.70 -7.16
C GLN A 624 -28.05 -9.10 -6.71
N ARG A 625 -27.58 -8.63 -5.55
CA ARG A 625 -26.29 -9.03 -4.98
C ARG A 625 -26.20 -10.54 -4.70
N ILE A 626 -27.31 -11.19 -4.35
CA ILE A 626 -27.38 -12.67 -4.23
C ILE A 626 -27.21 -13.32 -5.61
N ASN A 627 -27.99 -12.92 -6.60
CA ASN A 627 -27.90 -13.47 -7.97
C ASN A 627 -26.49 -13.30 -8.58
N ASP A 628 -25.90 -12.11 -8.43
CA ASP A 628 -24.53 -11.81 -8.88
C ASP A 628 -23.49 -12.72 -8.21
N ASN A 629 -23.72 -13.13 -6.96
CA ASN A 629 -22.82 -14.01 -6.22
C ASN A 629 -23.04 -15.49 -6.56
N ASP A 630 -24.27 -15.92 -6.81
CA ASP A 630 -24.57 -17.26 -7.33
C ASP A 630 -23.98 -17.48 -8.73
N ASP A 631 -24.08 -16.50 -9.64
CA ASP A 631 -23.42 -16.61 -10.95
C ASP A 631 -21.89 -16.54 -10.85
N LYS A 632 -21.30 -15.78 -9.91
CA LYS A 632 -19.85 -15.86 -9.62
C LYS A 632 -19.45 -17.25 -9.12
N LEU A 633 -20.20 -17.82 -8.18
CA LEU A 633 -19.98 -19.17 -7.63
C LEU A 633 -20.07 -20.24 -8.72
N LYS A 634 -21.10 -20.17 -9.56
CA LYS A 634 -21.34 -21.06 -10.70
C LYS A 634 -20.24 -20.96 -11.77
N ASN A 635 -19.74 -19.75 -12.04
CA ASN A 635 -18.58 -19.56 -12.93
C ASN A 635 -17.27 -20.09 -12.31
N ALA A 636 -17.06 -19.91 -11.00
CA ALA A 636 -15.90 -20.47 -10.30
C ALA A 636 -15.94 -22.01 -10.27
N LEU A 637 -17.11 -22.60 -10.04
CA LEU A 637 -17.33 -24.05 -10.16
C LEU A 637 -17.02 -24.51 -11.59
N LEU A 638 -17.60 -23.89 -12.63
CA LEU A 638 -17.35 -24.26 -14.02
C LEU A 638 -15.86 -24.14 -14.42
N HIS A 639 -15.14 -23.17 -13.89
CA HIS A 639 -13.69 -23.02 -14.09
C HIS A 639 -12.90 -24.14 -13.42
N ASN A 640 -13.17 -24.44 -12.14
CA ASN A 640 -12.54 -25.54 -11.41
C ASN A 640 -12.81 -26.90 -12.07
N ASP A 641 -14.03 -27.10 -12.56
CA ASP A 641 -14.48 -28.30 -13.28
C ASP A 641 -13.75 -28.45 -14.64
N THR A 642 -13.45 -27.33 -15.29
CA THR A 642 -12.71 -27.28 -16.56
C THR A 642 -11.21 -27.48 -16.37
N LEU A 643 -10.63 -26.91 -15.32
CA LEU A 643 -9.24 -27.18 -14.90
C LEU A 643 -9.07 -28.66 -14.49
N SER A 644 -10.05 -29.21 -13.76
CA SER A 644 -10.09 -30.63 -13.39
C SER A 644 -10.23 -31.57 -14.59
N ARG A 645 -10.91 -31.14 -15.67
CA ARG A 645 -10.92 -31.87 -16.95
C ARG A 645 -9.56 -31.78 -17.66
N ALA A 646 -8.95 -30.60 -17.74
CA ALA A 646 -7.63 -30.41 -18.35
C ALA A 646 -6.53 -31.25 -17.66
N PHE A 647 -6.50 -31.31 -16.32
CA PHE A 647 -5.55 -32.17 -15.62
C PHE A 647 -5.81 -33.67 -15.84
N LYS A 648 -7.07 -34.11 -15.93
CA LYS A 648 -7.41 -35.50 -16.28
C LYS A 648 -6.98 -35.86 -17.70
N GLU A 649 -7.16 -34.94 -18.65
CA GLU A 649 -6.72 -35.10 -20.04
C GLU A 649 -5.19 -35.13 -20.14
N GLN A 650 -4.48 -34.26 -19.40
CA GLN A 650 -3.02 -34.29 -19.30
C GLN A 650 -2.50 -35.63 -18.72
N ILE A 651 -3.12 -36.13 -17.65
CA ILE A 651 -2.79 -37.44 -17.07
C ILE A 651 -3.02 -38.55 -18.11
N ALA A 652 -4.18 -38.58 -18.78
CA ALA A 652 -4.48 -39.58 -19.81
C ALA A 652 -3.51 -39.53 -21.00
N THR A 653 -3.03 -38.35 -21.41
CA THR A 653 -1.99 -38.24 -22.45
C THR A 653 -0.65 -38.79 -21.96
N MET A 654 -0.22 -38.49 -20.73
CA MET A 654 1.01 -39.09 -20.18
C MET A 654 0.90 -40.60 -20.00
N GLU A 655 -0.26 -41.11 -19.59
CA GLU A 655 -0.54 -42.56 -19.52
C GLU A 655 -0.43 -43.21 -20.90
N SER A 656 -0.98 -42.59 -21.94
CA SER A 656 -0.86 -43.04 -23.33
C SER A 656 0.57 -42.99 -23.87
N ASP A 657 1.33 -41.94 -23.56
CA ASP A 657 2.74 -41.80 -23.99
C ASP A 657 3.65 -42.81 -23.25
N HIS A 658 3.36 -43.08 -21.97
CA HIS A 658 4.03 -44.14 -21.21
C HIS A 658 3.66 -45.52 -21.74
N GLU A 659 2.39 -45.81 -22.06
CA GLU A 659 1.96 -47.08 -22.65
C GLU A 659 2.60 -47.30 -24.02
N GLY A 660 2.67 -46.27 -24.86
CA GLY A 660 3.41 -46.29 -26.14
C GLY A 660 4.91 -46.55 -25.94
N SER A 661 5.54 -45.88 -24.99
CA SER A 661 6.97 -46.07 -24.66
C SER A 661 7.24 -47.48 -24.11
N ILE A 662 6.37 -48.01 -23.26
CA ILE A 662 6.41 -49.39 -22.76
C ILE A 662 6.23 -50.38 -23.91
N SER A 663 5.32 -50.11 -24.87
CA SER A 663 5.14 -50.95 -26.05
C SER A 663 6.38 -50.97 -26.95
N ILE A 664 7.05 -49.83 -27.14
CA ILE A 664 8.33 -49.77 -27.88
C ILE A 664 9.40 -50.60 -27.16
N LEU A 665 9.61 -50.38 -25.86
CA LEU A 665 10.59 -51.13 -25.07
C LEU A 665 10.28 -52.64 -25.00
N GLN A 666 9.01 -53.04 -25.00
CA GLN A 666 8.61 -54.45 -25.11
C GLN A 666 8.96 -55.04 -26.47
N ASN A 667 8.76 -54.30 -27.56
CA ASN A 667 9.17 -54.72 -28.91
C ASN A 667 10.70 -54.79 -29.06
N GLU A 668 11.45 -53.82 -28.53
CA GLU A 668 12.91 -53.82 -28.51
C GLU A 668 13.47 -55.00 -27.67
N LEU A 669 12.84 -55.31 -26.54
CA LEU A 669 13.22 -56.44 -25.70
C LEU A 669 12.88 -57.78 -26.37
N GLU A 670 11.74 -57.89 -27.06
CA GLU A 670 11.35 -59.11 -27.77
C GLU A 670 12.15 -59.31 -29.07
N THR A 671 12.55 -58.25 -29.79
CA THR A 671 13.53 -58.34 -30.89
C THR A 671 14.92 -58.73 -30.37
N SER A 672 15.41 -58.12 -29.29
CA SER A 672 16.66 -58.51 -28.62
C SER A 672 16.63 -59.97 -28.15
N ARG A 673 15.46 -60.45 -27.68
CA ARG A 673 15.24 -61.86 -27.31
C ARG A 673 15.26 -62.78 -28.51
N GLN A 674 14.65 -62.39 -29.64
CA GLN A 674 14.71 -63.14 -30.90
C GLN A 674 16.13 -63.17 -31.47
N GLU A 675 16.92 -62.10 -31.34
CA GLU A 675 18.34 -62.09 -31.67
C GLU A 675 19.14 -63.02 -30.74
N MET A 676 18.87 -63.03 -29.44
CA MET A 676 19.48 -64.00 -28.51
C MET A 676 19.09 -65.45 -28.83
N GLU A 677 17.83 -65.72 -29.22
CA GLU A 677 17.39 -67.05 -29.66
C GLU A 677 18.10 -67.46 -30.97
N GLN A 678 18.26 -66.54 -31.93
CA GLN A 678 19.04 -66.77 -33.15
C GLN A 678 20.54 -66.99 -32.87
N LEU A 679 21.14 -66.21 -31.97
CA LEU A 679 22.54 -66.37 -31.54
C LEU A 679 22.75 -67.69 -30.81
N LYS A 680 21.80 -68.10 -29.96
CA LYS A 680 21.77 -69.41 -29.28
C LYS A 680 21.68 -70.56 -30.29
N ILE A 681 20.74 -70.49 -31.24
CA ILE A 681 20.65 -71.45 -32.37
C ILE A 681 21.96 -71.49 -33.15
N ARG A 682 22.61 -70.33 -33.39
CA ARG A 682 23.91 -70.26 -34.08
C ARG A 682 25.06 -70.82 -33.24
N ILE A 683 25.03 -70.67 -31.91
CA ILE A 683 25.98 -71.28 -30.98
C ILE A 683 25.79 -72.81 -30.95
N ASP A 684 24.55 -73.29 -30.98
CA ASP A 684 24.26 -74.73 -31.04
C ASP A 684 24.64 -75.33 -32.42
N LEU A 685 24.45 -74.60 -33.52
CA LEU A 685 25.03 -74.96 -34.82
C LEU A 685 26.57 -74.97 -34.79
N LEU A 686 27.21 -73.97 -34.19
CA LEU A 686 28.67 -73.91 -34.07
C LEU A 686 29.22 -75.03 -33.17
N ARG A 687 28.47 -75.42 -32.12
CA ARG A 687 28.75 -76.64 -31.35
C ARG A 687 28.64 -77.88 -32.22
N GLN A 688 27.60 -78.01 -33.05
CA GLN A 688 27.48 -79.13 -34.00
C GLN A 688 28.65 -79.17 -35.01
N THR A 689 29.05 -78.04 -35.60
CA THR A 689 30.19 -78.01 -36.55
C THR A 689 31.55 -78.25 -35.90
N ASN A 690 31.72 -77.90 -34.62
CA ASN A 690 32.94 -78.22 -33.87
C ASN A 690 32.94 -79.69 -33.41
N ILE A 691 31.78 -80.26 -33.08
CA ILE A 691 31.57 -81.69 -32.81
C ILE A 691 31.92 -82.56 -34.04
N ASP A 692 31.90 -82.02 -35.26
CA ASP A 692 32.33 -82.74 -36.46
C ASP A 692 33.83 -82.63 -36.80
N ASN A 693 34.61 -81.82 -36.07
CA ASN A 693 36.06 -81.71 -36.27
C ASN A 693 36.93 -82.38 -35.17
N GLU A 694 36.38 -82.76 -34.01
CA GLU A 694 37.11 -83.46 -32.93
C GLU A 694 36.47 -84.81 -32.50
N LYS A 695 35.99 -85.61 -33.46
CA LYS A 695 35.51 -86.98 -33.22
C LYS A 695 36.63 -88.03 -33.32
N LEU A 696 37.52 -88.15 -32.33
CA LEU A 696 38.41 -89.32 -32.23
C LEU A 696 38.93 -89.76 -30.83
N THR A 697 38.26 -89.41 -29.72
CA THR A 697 38.51 -90.06 -28.40
C THR A 697 37.24 -90.42 -27.61
N SER A 698 36.86 -91.70 -27.71
CA SER A 698 36.27 -92.60 -26.69
C SER A 698 35.43 -92.10 -25.49
N ASN A 699 34.33 -92.85 -25.28
CA ASN A 699 33.64 -93.22 -24.02
C ASN A 699 32.53 -92.30 -23.43
N PRO A 700 31.29 -92.85 -23.34
CA PRO A 700 30.21 -92.32 -22.50
C PRO A 700 29.84 -93.27 -21.32
N GLU A 701 30.07 -92.82 -20.09
CA GLU A 701 29.48 -93.38 -18.86
C GLU A 701 29.01 -92.19 -18.00
N SER A 702 27.83 -92.10 -17.38
CA SER A 702 26.88 -93.04 -16.75
C SER A 702 26.91 -92.86 -15.22
N SER A 703 25.72 -92.94 -14.59
CA SER A 703 25.48 -92.83 -13.13
C SER A 703 25.77 -91.46 -12.48
N HIS A 704 25.20 -91.10 -11.32
CA HIS A 704 23.81 -91.17 -10.81
C HIS A 704 23.75 -90.33 -9.51
N ILE A 705 22.68 -90.46 -8.71
CA ILE A 705 22.51 -89.93 -7.33
C ILE A 705 22.18 -88.42 -7.28
N GLY A 706 20.94 -88.01 -6.97
CA GLY A 706 19.68 -88.76 -6.97
C GLY A 706 18.65 -88.26 -5.95
N ILE A 707 17.47 -88.90 -6.00
CA ILE A 707 16.40 -88.90 -4.98
C ILE A 707 15.67 -87.53 -4.84
N ASN A 708 14.47 -87.35 -5.39
CA ASN A 708 13.15 -87.86 -4.92
C ASN A 708 12.75 -87.31 -3.52
N ASN A 709 11.50 -86.94 -3.24
CA ASN A 709 10.27 -87.10 -4.04
C ASN A 709 9.12 -86.21 -3.54
N HIS A 710 8.05 -86.16 -4.35
CA HIS A 710 6.63 -86.03 -3.94
C HIS A 710 6.16 -84.68 -3.31
N CYS A 711 4.89 -84.27 -3.46
CA CYS A 711 3.75 -84.86 -4.18
C CYS A 711 2.71 -83.79 -4.58
N ASN A 712 2.22 -83.81 -5.84
CA ASN A 712 0.80 -83.65 -6.26
C ASN A 712 -0.07 -82.44 -5.78
N ARG A 713 -1.15 -82.01 -6.47
CA ARG A 713 -1.63 -82.21 -7.86
C ARG A 713 -2.89 -81.33 -8.09
N ALA A 714 -2.94 -80.64 -9.23
CA ALA A 714 -4.12 -80.23 -10.03
C ALA A 714 -5.19 -79.24 -9.50
N ASP A 715 -5.50 -78.30 -10.40
CA ASP A 715 -6.82 -77.80 -10.84
C ASP A 715 -7.71 -76.84 -10.01
N THR A 716 -8.33 -75.95 -10.80
CA THR A 716 -9.61 -75.22 -10.63
C THR A 716 -9.77 -74.04 -9.66
N LEU A 717 -9.95 -72.87 -10.28
CA LEU A 717 -11.00 -71.86 -10.05
C LEU A 717 -11.05 -71.02 -8.74
N ALA A 718 -10.83 -69.72 -8.97
CA ALA A 718 -11.70 -68.60 -8.55
C ALA A 718 -11.70 -68.06 -7.09
N CYS A 719 -11.51 -66.74 -7.04
CA CYS A 719 -12.19 -65.77 -6.16
C CYS A 719 -11.80 -65.64 -4.66
N ASN A 720 -11.15 -64.49 -4.38
CA ASN A 720 -11.33 -63.62 -3.20
C ASN A 720 -10.69 -63.91 -1.82
N THR A 721 -10.49 -62.77 -1.15
CA THR A 721 -10.40 -62.49 0.31
C THR A 721 -9.11 -62.77 1.09
N SER A 722 -8.72 -61.74 1.85
CA SER A 722 -7.96 -61.76 3.11
C SER A 722 -6.48 -62.17 3.07
N GLU A 723 -5.59 -61.71 3.96
CA GLU A 723 -5.49 -60.49 4.80
C GLU A 723 -4.19 -60.61 5.62
N ARG A 724 -3.73 -59.52 6.26
CA ARG A 724 -2.70 -59.52 7.33
C ARG A 724 -1.31 -60.04 6.92
N GLN A 725 -0.23 -59.87 7.68
CA GLN A 725 0.27 -58.85 8.63
C GLN A 725 1.77 -59.17 8.77
N ARG A 726 2.62 -58.18 9.02
CA ARG A 726 3.73 -58.33 9.97
C ARG A 726 3.92 -57.00 10.70
N GLU A 727 3.72 -57.04 12.01
CA GLU A 727 4.08 -56.01 12.97
C GLU A 727 5.43 -56.34 13.62
N GLU A 728 6.02 -55.33 14.27
CA GLU A 728 7.09 -55.32 15.30
C GLU A 728 7.47 -53.81 15.37
N GLU A 729 6.85 -52.94 16.19
CA GLU A 729 6.79 -52.88 17.67
C GLU A 729 8.21 -52.86 18.29
N PHE A 730 8.61 -51.99 19.25
CA PHE A 730 8.00 -51.38 20.45
C PHE A 730 8.62 -49.96 20.71
N GLU A 731 8.18 -49.03 21.59
CA GLU A 731 7.12 -48.95 22.63
C GLU A 731 6.61 -47.47 22.81
N SER A 732 5.47 -47.30 23.49
CA SER A 732 4.90 -46.21 24.35
C SER A 732 5.82 -45.04 24.82
N THR A 733 5.33 -43.83 25.18
CA THR A 733 4.16 -43.54 26.06
C THR A 733 3.25 -42.35 25.69
N ASN A 734 1.98 -42.64 25.38
CA ASN A 734 0.74 -42.28 26.13
C ASN A 734 0.84 -41.13 27.20
N ILE A 735 -0.12 -40.21 27.42
CA ILE A 735 -1.61 -40.31 27.53
C ILE A 735 -2.32 -38.94 27.21
N ASN A 736 -3.58 -38.97 26.74
CA ASN A 736 -4.62 -37.89 26.73
C ASN A 736 -4.47 -36.67 25.77
N ASP A 737 -5.55 -36.07 25.21
CA ASP A 737 -6.96 -36.49 25.16
C ASP A 737 -7.76 -35.91 23.95
N GLN A 738 -8.90 -36.54 23.64
CA GLN A 738 -10.07 -36.13 22.81
C GLN A 738 -9.97 -34.82 21.97
N SER A 739 -10.00 -34.84 20.62
CA SER A 739 -11.11 -35.20 19.71
C SER A 739 -12.34 -34.25 19.79
N SER A 740 -13.00 -33.85 18.70
CA SER A 740 -13.20 -34.57 17.43
C SER A 740 -13.43 -33.66 16.20
N ASN A 741 -13.05 -34.17 15.02
CA ASN A 741 -13.54 -33.74 13.71
C ASN A 741 -14.55 -34.77 13.20
N ILE A 742 -15.64 -34.36 12.57
CA ILE A 742 -16.52 -35.26 11.80
C ILE A 742 -16.86 -34.60 10.45
N ALA A 743 -16.27 -35.12 9.38
CA ALA A 743 -16.72 -34.88 8.01
C ALA A 743 -17.70 -35.98 7.59
N MET A 744 -18.79 -35.66 6.87
CA MET A 744 -19.60 -36.72 6.28
C MET A 744 -20.29 -36.37 4.94
N LYS A 745 -19.76 -37.04 3.90
CA LYS A 745 -20.44 -37.63 2.73
C LYS A 745 -21.40 -36.78 1.88
N THR A 746 -21.05 -36.73 0.59
CA THR A 746 -21.96 -36.64 -0.55
C THR A 746 -23.10 -37.64 -0.48
N SER A 747 -24.31 -37.23 -0.86
CA SER A 747 -25.38 -38.12 -1.33
C SER A 747 -26.23 -37.38 -2.34
N ASP A 748 -26.37 -37.94 -3.54
CA ASP A 748 -27.40 -37.50 -4.48
C ASP A 748 -28.79 -37.82 -3.93
N ASN A 749 -29.77 -36.97 -4.20
CA ASN A 749 -31.17 -37.38 -4.32
C ASN A 749 -31.99 -36.31 -5.05
N VAL A 750 -32.77 -36.74 -6.04
CA VAL A 750 -33.66 -35.86 -6.83
C VAL A 750 -35.07 -35.93 -6.25
N LEU A 751 -35.68 -34.79 -5.94
CA LEU A 751 -37.15 -34.70 -5.86
C LEU A 751 -37.66 -33.29 -6.23
N HIS A 752 -38.80 -33.26 -6.93
CA HIS A 752 -39.52 -32.03 -7.28
C HIS A 752 -40.37 -31.49 -6.12
N GLY A 753 -40.76 -30.21 -6.19
CA GLY A 753 -42.17 -29.88 -5.92
C GLY A 753 -42.52 -28.55 -5.27
N ALA A 754 -42.79 -27.54 -6.10
CA ALA A 754 -43.91 -26.58 -5.99
C ALA A 754 -44.18 -25.75 -4.72
N SER A 755 -44.38 -24.43 -4.95
CA SER A 755 -45.32 -23.53 -4.25
C SER A 755 -45.04 -23.19 -2.77
N SER A 756 -45.26 -21.94 -2.33
CA SER A 756 -46.46 -21.14 -2.64
C SER A 756 -46.27 -19.64 -2.46
N THR A 757 -46.99 -18.87 -3.29
CA THR A 757 -47.32 -17.46 -3.05
C THR A 757 -48.26 -17.35 -1.85
N ILE A 758 -47.93 -16.50 -0.87
CA ILE A 758 -48.88 -16.04 0.15
C ILE A 758 -48.82 -14.51 0.20
N GLU A 759 -49.67 -13.87 -0.61
CA GLU A 759 -50.22 -12.57 -0.22
C GLU A 759 -51.11 -12.77 1.02
N ASN A 760 -51.12 -11.82 1.95
CA ASN A 760 -52.39 -11.36 2.54
C ASN A 760 -52.22 -10.05 3.33
N ASN A 761 -53.34 -9.34 3.50
CA ASN A 761 -53.39 -7.99 4.05
C ASN A 761 -53.94 -7.95 5.49
N THR A 762 -53.97 -6.74 6.05
CA THR A 762 -54.93 -6.21 7.04
C THR A 762 -54.84 -6.59 8.54
N THR A 763 -54.34 -5.63 9.33
CA THR A 763 -55.16 -4.72 10.17
C THR A 763 -56.04 -5.26 11.33
N THR A 764 -55.74 -4.75 12.54
CA THR A 764 -56.65 -4.45 13.68
C THR A 764 -57.08 -5.54 14.67
N TYR A 765 -56.57 -5.38 15.91
CA TYR A 765 -57.18 -5.54 17.24
C TYR A 765 -58.40 -6.48 17.49
N ASN A 766 -58.21 -7.41 18.45
CA ASN A 766 -58.89 -7.49 19.78
C ASN A 766 -59.66 -8.78 20.18
N THR A 767 -59.57 -9.07 21.49
CA THR A 767 -60.46 -9.88 22.36
C THR A 767 -60.87 -11.32 22.00
N ASN A 768 -60.32 -12.26 22.77
CA ASN A 768 -60.99 -13.33 23.53
C ASN A 768 -62.28 -14.01 22.97
N SER A 769 -62.15 -15.29 22.62
CA SER A 769 -63.15 -16.31 22.98
C SER A 769 -62.47 -17.67 23.19
N LEU A 770 -62.94 -18.47 24.15
CA LEU A 770 -62.35 -19.79 24.46
C LEU A 770 -63.07 -20.91 23.70
N SER A 771 -62.31 -21.91 23.24
CA SER A 771 -62.78 -23.27 23.03
C SER A 771 -61.61 -24.25 23.20
N PRO A 772 -61.71 -25.27 24.07
CA PRO A 772 -60.57 -26.12 24.42
C PRO A 772 -60.42 -27.30 23.44
N LEU A 773 -59.34 -27.32 22.67
CA LEU A 773 -58.91 -28.47 21.86
C LEU A 773 -57.37 -28.59 21.85
N ASN A 774 -56.89 -29.82 22.09
CA ASN A 774 -55.49 -30.30 22.03
C ASN A 774 -54.40 -29.48 22.75
N ASP A 775 -54.23 -29.73 24.06
CA ASP A 775 -53.06 -29.26 24.82
C ASP A 775 -51.72 -29.69 24.20
N LYS A 776 -51.64 -30.95 23.72
CA LYS A 776 -50.41 -31.53 23.13
C LYS A 776 -49.83 -30.74 21.94
N SER A 777 -50.64 -29.93 21.26
CA SER A 777 -50.15 -29.06 20.17
C SER A 777 -49.67 -27.71 20.68
N ARG A 778 -50.15 -27.23 21.83
CA ARG A 778 -49.73 -25.95 22.44
C ARG A 778 -48.37 -26.09 23.10
N ASP A 779 -48.13 -27.21 23.80
CA ASP A 779 -46.85 -27.49 24.45
C ASP A 779 -45.70 -27.53 23.44
N ASN A 780 -45.85 -28.27 22.34
CA ASN A 780 -44.85 -28.32 21.25
C ASN A 780 -44.56 -26.94 20.63
N ILE A 781 -45.58 -26.08 20.47
CA ILE A 781 -45.41 -24.72 19.94
C ILE A 781 -44.71 -23.82 20.97
N PHE A 782 -45.04 -23.94 22.25
CA PHE A 782 -44.40 -23.19 23.33
C PHE A 782 -42.93 -23.62 23.53
N GLU A 783 -42.65 -24.92 23.43
CA GLU A 783 -41.29 -25.48 23.49
C GLU A 783 -40.46 -25.03 22.27
N TYR A 784 -41.02 -25.03 21.06
CA TYR A 784 -40.36 -24.48 19.88
C TYR A 784 -40.07 -22.97 20.02
N ILE A 785 -41.01 -22.18 20.55
CA ILE A 785 -40.81 -20.74 20.82
C ILE A 785 -39.78 -20.50 21.94
N GLN A 786 -39.70 -21.37 22.95
CA GLN A 786 -38.65 -21.35 23.97
C GLN A 786 -37.28 -21.64 23.35
N LEU A 787 -37.17 -22.69 22.54
CA LEU A 787 -35.92 -23.10 21.90
C LEU A 787 -35.41 -22.04 20.91
N GLU A 788 -36.28 -21.47 20.08
CA GLU A 788 -35.85 -20.42 19.13
C GLU A 788 -35.52 -19.10 19.84
N ARG A 789 -36.18 -18.77 20.96
CA ARG A 789 -35.77 -17.63 21.79
C ARG A 789 -34.43 -17.89 22.49
N GLN A 790 -34.22 -19.08 23.04
CA GLN A 790 -32.94 -19.46 23.66
C GLN A 790 -31.81 -19.47 22.64
N ARG A 791 -32.06 -19.96 21.42
CA ARG A 791 -31.13 -19.88 20.29
C ARG A 791 -30.81 -18.43 19.93
N SER A 792 -31.81 -17.56 19.87
CA SER A 792 -31.62 -16.13 19.62
C SER A 792 -30.84 -15.45 20.76
N GLU A 793 -31.06 -15.84 22.01
CA GLU A 793 -30.26 -15.41 23.17
C GLU A 793 -28.80 -15.89 23.07
N ASP A 794 -28.55 -17.13 22.62
CA ASP A 794 -27.21 -17.70 22.40
C ASP A 794 -26.48 -17.05 21.22
N GLU A 795 -27.16 -16.78 20.10
CA GLU A 795 -26.62 -16.05 18.95
C GLU A 795 -26.35 -14.57 19.31
N LEU A 796 -27.20 -13.96 20.14
CA LEU A 796 -26.98 -12.63 20.72
C LEU A 796 -25.80 -12.62 21.70
N ASN A 797 -25.55 -13.70 22.44
CA ASN A 797 -24.40 -13.79 23.35
C ASN A 797 -23.09 -14.07 22.60
N LYS A 798 -23.11 -14.90 21.55
CA LYS A 798 -21.97 -15.08 20.63
C LYS A 798 -21.58 -13.79 19.92
N THR A 799 -22.56 -13.00 19.45
CA THR A 799 -22.28 -11.71 18.80
C THR A 799 -21.78 -10.64 19.79
N LYS A 800 -22.23 -10.64 21.06
CA LYS A 800 -21.63 -9.80 22.12
C LYS A 800 -20.18 -10.17 22.42
N LEU A 801 -19.85 -11.46 22.47
CA LEU A 801 -18.47 -11.93 22.68
C LEU A 801 -17.59 -11.52 21.50
N LEU A 802 -18.01 -11.80 20.26
CA LEU A 802 -17.30 -11.36 19.06
C LEU A 802 -17.11 -9.83 19.00
N LEU A 803 -18.08 -9.05 19.48
CA LEU A 803 -17.98 -7.59 19.55
C LEU A 803 -17.00 -7.13 20.64
N LEU A 804 -16.90 -7.84 21.77
CA LEU A 804 -15.85 -7.62 22.77
C LEU A 804 -14.48 -7.92 22.18
N ASP A 805 -14.29 -9.09 21.56
CA ASP A 805 -13.03 -9.51 20.94
C ASP A 805 -12.57 -8.51 19.87
N ILE A 806 -13.49 -8.04 19.00
CA ILE A 806 -13.21 -7.00 17.99
C ILE A 806 -12.88 -5.65 18.65
N THR A 807 -13.49 -5.31 19.79
CA THR A 807 -13.19 -4.06 20.52
C THR A 807 -11.80 -4.13 21.19
N GLU A 808 -11.40 -5.30 21.69
CA GLU A 808 -10.06 -5.51 22.25
C GLU A 808 -8.98 -5.45 21.16
N LEU A 809 -9.21 -6.12 20.01
CA LEU A 809 -8.32 -6.04 18.84
C LEU A 809 -8.23 -4.61 18.26
N LEU A 810 -9.32 -3.84 18.29
CA LEU A 810 -9.31 -2.44 17.88
C LEU A 810 -8.46 -1.58 18.82
N ASN A 811 -8.61 -1.76 20.14
CA ASN A 811 -7.81 -1.06 21.15
C ASN A 811 -6.32 -1.43 21.07
N GLU A 812 -5.99 -2.71 20.85
CA GLU A 812 -4.61 -3.14 20.59
C GLU A 812 -4.05 -2.51 19.29
N SER A 813 -4.87 -2.39 18.25
CA SER A 813 -4.50 -1.71 17.00
C SER A 813 -4.25 -0.21 17.20
N GLU A 814 -5.11 0.50 17.94
CA GLU A 814 -4.95 1.92 18.28
C GLU A 814 -3.70 2.18 19.14
N LEU A 815 -3.42 1.31 20.11
CA LEU A 815 -2.23 1.36 20.94
C LEU A 815 -0.95 1.13 20.12
N ASN A 816 -0.95 0.14 19.23
CA ASN A 816 0.16 -0.12 18.32
C ASN A 816 0.36 1.02 17.30
N ASN A 817 -0.72 1.60 16.78
CA ASN A 817 -0.66 2.77 15.90
C ASN A 817 -0.03 3.98 16.61
N THR A 818 -0.42 4.24 17.86
CA THR A 818 0.17 5.28 18.72
C THR A 818 1.67 5.06 18.90
N ARG A 819 2.08 3.83 19.26
CA ARG A 819 3.48 3.42 19.44
C ARG A 819 4.30 3.50 18.14
N LEU A 820 3.69 3.27 16.98
CA LEU A 820 4.33 3.45 15.67
C LEU A 820 4.51 4.93 15.33
N ASN A 821 3.52 5.79 15.63
CA ASN A 821 3.64 7.24 15.45
C ASN A 821 4.75 7.85 16.32
N GLU A 822 4.92 7.38 17.56
CA GLU A 822 6.05 7.79 18.42
C GLU A 822 7.40 7.37 17.82
N GLN A 823 7.52 6.13 17.33
CA GLN A 823 8.73 5.68 16.63
C GLN A 823 9.01 6.48 15.36
N ILE A 824 7.98 6.78 14.55
CA ILE A 824 8.09 7.62 13.36
C ILE A 824 8.56 9.03 13.73
N LYS A 825 8.10 9.59 14.85
CA LYS A 825 8.57 10.89 15.35
C LYS A 825 10.06 10.82 15.76
N LEU A 826 10.43 9.85 16.58
CA LEU A 826 11.82 9.64 17.01
C LEU A 826 12.76 9.41 15.83
N LEU A 827 12.36 8.61 14.84
CA LEU A 827 13.15 8.37 13.62
C LEU A 827 13.27 9.63 12.75
N LYS A 828 12.21 10.44 12.61
CA LYS A 828 12.28 11.73 11.91
C LYS A 828 13.20 12.72 12.62
N ASP A 829 13.17 12.77 13.95
CA ASP A 829 14.06 13.64 14.73
C ASP A 829 15.51 13.13 14.75
N GLU A 830 15.74 11.82 14.67
CA GLU A 830 17.06 11.23 14.45
C GLU A 830 17.60 11.51 13.04
N ILE A 831 16.77 11.36 11.99
CA ILE A 831 17.16 11.72 10.61
C ILE A 831 17.54 13.20 10.55
N ARG A 832 16.73 14.11 11.11
CA ARG A 832 17.04 15.55 11.26
C ARG A 832 18.30 15.81 12.10
N ARG A 833 18.70 14.91 12.98
CA ARG A 833 19.96 15.00 13.75
C ARG A 833 21.15 14.57 12.88
N LEU A 834 21.01 13.47 12.14
CA LEU A 834 22.03 12.94 11.24
C LEU A 834 22.27 13.85 10.03
N GLU A 835 21.22 14.42 9.43
CA GLU A 835 21.31 15.44 8.38
C GLU A 835 22.10 16.66 8.87
N ARG A 836 21.70 17.27 9.99
CA ARG A 836 22.42 18.42 10.58
C ARG A 836 23.84 18.08 11.03
N ASN A 837 24.12 16.81 11.40
CA ASN A 837 25.48 16.34 11.66
C ASN A 837 26.32 16.23 10.37
N MET A 838 25.74 15.73 9.27
CA MET A 838 26.39 15.60 7.96
C MET A 838 26.69 16.97 7.35
N GLU A 839 25.72 17.89 7.37
CA GLU A 839 25.91 19.28 6.94
C GLU A 839 26.98 19.99 7.81
N ARG A 840 27.01 19.74 9.12
CA ARG A 840 28.09 20.23 9.99
C ARG A 840 29.44 19.66 9.57
N ALA A 841 29.52 18.38 9.20
CA ALA A 841 30.76 17.75 8.75
C ALA A 841 31.28 18.36 7.43
N GLU A 842 30.40 18.70 6.48
CA GLU A 842 30.77 19.43 5.26
C GLU A 842 31.31 20.84 5.58
N SER A 843 30.71 21.52 6.57
CA SER A 843 31.11 22.87 7.00
C SER A 843 32.39 22.95 7.84
N ILE A 844 33.05 21.83 8.16
CA ILE A 844 34.28 21.76 9.00
C ILE A 844 35.42 22.65 8.48
N SER A 845 35.48 22.92 7.18
CA SER A 845 36.43 23.87 6.58
C SER A 845 36.35 25.30 7.16
N ASN A 846 35.19 25.69 7.69
CA ASN A 846 34.92 27.03 8.23
C ASN A 846 35.18 27.16 9.75
N LEU A 847 35.77 26.17 10.42
CA LEU A 847 35.94 26.18 11.88
C LEU A 847 36.68 27.41 12.43
N GLU A 848 37.71 27.93 11.72
CA GLU A 848 38.41 29.14 12.15
C GLU A 848 37.55 30.41 11.98
N TYR A 849 36.68 30.48 10.96
CA TYR A 849 35.70 31.56 10.84
C TYR A 849 34.65 31.48 11.94
N LEU A 850 34.09 30.29 12.18
CA LEU A 850 33.11 30.03 13.24
C LEU A 850 33.66 30.38 14.63
N LYS A 851 34.90 29.97 14.94
CA LYS A 851 35.63 30.37 16.16
C LYS A 851 35.68 31.89 16.32
N ASN A 852 36.00 32.63 15.25
CA ASN A 852 36.04 34.09 15.28
C ASN A 852 34.64 34.72 15.45
N VAL A 853 33.59 34.14 14.87
CA VAL A 853 32.19 34.57 15.07
C VAL A 853 31.73 34.31 16.51
N ILE A 854 32.01 33.14 17.08
CA ILE A 854 31.70 32.79 18.47
C ILE A 854 32.46 33.72 19.44
N LEU A 855 33.76 33.92 19.24
CA LEU A 855 34.57 34.83 20.06
C LEU A 855 33.99 36.25 20.04
N LYS A 856 33.58 36.74 18.87
CA LYS A 856 32.93 38.04 18.72
C LYS A 856 31.55 38.09 19.41
N PHE A 857 30.73 37.04 19.32
CA PHE A 857 29.44 36.94 20.01
C PHE A 857 29.53 36.99 21.55
N PHE A 858 30.65 36.56 22.13
CA PHE A 858 30.91 36.68 23.57
C PHE A 858 31.57 38.01 23.98
N ILE A 859 32.43 38.59 23.15
CA ILE A 859 33.15 39.84 23.47
C ILE A 859 32.26 41.08 23.31
N LEU A 860 31.32 41.09 22.36
CA LEU A 860 30.48 42.27 22.10
C LEU A 860 29.47 42.51 23.23
N LYS A 861 29.52 43.71 23.82
CA LYS A 861 28.54 44.16 24.84
C LYS A 861 27.21 44.66 24.26
N SER A 862 27.11 44.82 22.94
CA SER A 862 25.90 45.29 22.24
C SER A 862 24.95 44.12 21.95
N THR A 863 23.78 44.09 22.58
CA THR A 863 22.76 43.05 22.36
C THR A 863 22.33 42.97 20.88
N TYR A 864 22.18 44.12 20.22
CA TYR A 864 21.83 44.21 18.80
C TYR A 864 22.86 43.54 17.88
N GLU A 865 24.15 43.75 18.14
CA GLU A 865 25.23 43.13 17.35
C GLU A 865 25.35 41.64 17.63
N ARG A 866 25.09 41.20 18.88
CA ARG A 866 25.00 39.77 19.23
C ARG A 866 23.86 39.10 18.46
N LEU A 867 22.68 39.72 18.40
CA LEU A 867 21.54 39.23 17.61
C LEU A 867 21.87 39.12 16.11
N GLN A 868 22.61 40.08 15.53
CA GLN A 868 23.06 40.00 14.12
C GLN A 868 23.99 38.82 13.83
N LEU A 869 24.71 38.28 14.82
CA LEU A 869 25.57 37.10 14.65
C LEU A 869 24.81 35.77 14.79
N ILE A 870 23.59 35.76 15.34
CA ILE A 870 22.81 34.51 15.51
C ILE A 870 22.51 33.83 14.17
N PRO A 871 22.06 34.49 13.09
CA PRO A 871 21.85 33.83 11.79
C PRO A 871 23.13 33.17 11.23
N VAL A 872 24.30 33.73 11.52
CA VAL A 872 25.61 33.16 11.12
C VAL A 872 25.94 31.92 11.96
N LEU A 873 25.65 31.96 13.28
CA LEU A 873 25.81 30.79 14.16
C LEU A 873 24.82 29.67 13.79
N VAL A 874 23.55 29.98 13.55
CA VAL A 874 22.51 29.02 13.14
C VAL A 874 22.86 28.32 11.83
N THR A 875 23.36 29.06 10.84
CA THR A 875 23.75 28.49 9.53
C THR A 875 25.04 27.67 9.59
N MET A 876 26.04 28.09 10.38
CA MET A 876 27.32 27.37 10.52
C MET A 876 27.28 26.18 11.49
N LEU A 877 26.44 26.21 12.52
CA LEU A 877 26.28 25.10 13.49
C LEU A 877 25.06 24.21 13.19
N LYS A 878 24.22 24.56 12.21
CA LYS A 878 22.96 23.86 11.89
C LYS A 878 22.11 23.62 13.15
N LEU A 879 21.85 24.72 13.86
CA LEU A 879 21.10 24.73 15.11
C LEU A 879 19.63 24.37 14.87
N SER A 880 19.00 23.76 15.86
CA SER A 880 17.55 23.56 15.89
C SER A 880 16.82 24.90 16.13
N PRO A 881 15.51 24.98 15.86
CA PRO A 881 14.71 26.14 16.23
C PRO A 881 14.79 26.45 17.74
N ASP A 882 14.83 25.42 18.59
CA ASP A 882 14.91 25.56 20.04
C ASP A 882 16.28 26.07 20.50
N GLU A 883 17.36 25.58 19.89
CA GLU A 883 18.75 26.03 20.11
C GLU A 883 18.93 27.49 19.65
N GLN A 884 18.32 27.86 18.51
CA GLN A 884 18.26 29.24 18.03
C GLN A 884 17.51 30.16 19.01
N GLU A 885 16.36 29.73 19.53
CA GLU A 885 15.58 30.52 20.48
C GLU A 885 16.36 30.75 21.78
N GLN A 886 17.07 29.73 22.27
CA GLN A 886 17.97 29.86 23.42
C GLN A 886 19.09 30.88 23.19
N LEU A 887 19.74 30.89 22.01
CA LEU A 887 20.73 31.92 21.67
C LEU A 887 20.12 33.33 21.61
N VAL A 888 18.88 33.48 21.14
CA VAL A 888 18.17 34.77 21.14
C VAL A 888 17.91 35.25 22.56
N ARG A 889 17.49 34.36 23.48
CA ARG A 889 17.35 34.69 24.91
C ARG A 889 18.70 35.13 25.51
N VAL A 890 19.78 34.41 25.23
CA VAL A 890 21.13 34.70 25.75
C VAL A 890 21.75 35.97 25.17
N ALA A 891 21.45 36.32 23.92
CA ALA A 891 21.95 37.55 23.27
C ALA A 891 21.36 38.83 23.88
N ASN A 892 20.14 38.76 24.43
CA ASN A 892 19.42 39.89 25.03
C ASN A 892 19.85 40.22 26.48
N LEU A 893 20.68 39.39 27.12
CA LEU A 893 21.19 39.65 28.47
C LEU A 893 22.37 40.65 28.44
N PRO A 894 22.33 41.74 29.22
CA PRO A 894 23.44 42.70 29.32
C PRO A 894 24.56 42.19 30.25
N ILE A 895 25.81 42.45 29.88
CA ILE A 895 27.00 42.01 30.63
C ILE A 895 27.52 43.15 31.52
N THR A 896 27.29 43.07 32.83
CA THR A 896 27.87 43.97 33.84
C THR A 896 29.22 43.45 34.35
N THR A 897 30.19 44.36 34.44
CA THR A 897 31.55 44.10 34.98
C THR A 897 32.03 45.39 35.65
N ASP A 898 31.88 45.50 36.96
CA ASP A 898 32.20 46.73 37.70
C ASP A 898 33.68 46.77 38.12
N GLU A 899 34.38 47.81 37.67
CA GLU A 899 35.62 48.27 38.30
C GLU A 899 35.28 49.38 39.31
N ASN A 900 35.52 49.15 40.60
CA ASN A 900 36.24 50.04 41.53
C ASN A 900 36.08 49.59 42.99
N LEU A 901 37.22 49.43 43.68
CA LEU A 901 37.28 49.27 45.14
C LEU A 901 37.46 50.65 45.79
N THR A 902 36.74 50.95 46.88
CA THR A 902 37.33 51.60 48.07
C THR A 902 36.35 51.75 49.25
N ASN A 903 36.93 51.64 50.46
CA ASN A 903 36.52 52.23 51.74
C ASN A 903 35.31 51.66 52.53
N ASN A 904 35.69 50.99 53.62
CA ASN A 904 35.12 51.03 54.97
C ASN A 904 33.84 50.23 55.30
N GLU A 905 34.11 49.17 56.08
CA GLU A 905 33.30 48.66 57.19
C GLU A 905 32.81 49.81 58.12
N SER A 906 31.76 49.67 58.95
CA SER A 906 31.25 48.43 59.57
C SER A 906 29.75 48.49 59.94
N SER A 907 29.22 47.31 60.30
CA SER A 907 28.11 47.06 61.25
C SER A 907 26.64 46.91 60.78
N THR A 908 26.05 45.81 61.28
CA THR A 908 24.61 45.57 61.53
C THR A 908 23.62 45.39 60.38
N ARG A 909 23.71 44.19 59.76
CA ARG A 909 22.60 43.25 59.47
C ARG A 909 21.15 43.78 59.49
N GLN A 910 20.49 43.70 58.34
CA GLN A 910 19.17 43.03 58.20
C GLN A 910 19.08 42.36 56.81
N THR A 911 18.28 41.32 56.66
CA THR A 911 18.45 40.31 55.58
C THR A 911 17.34 40.34 54.53
N THR A 912 17.56 41.06 53.42
CA THR A 912 16.77 40.97 52.18
C THR A 912 17.69 41.25 50.98
N ASN A 913 18.51 40.27 50.59
CA ASN A 913 19.41 40.40 49.45
C ASN A 913 18.76 39.86 48.16
N ASP A 914 17.98 40.71 47.52
CA ASP A 914 18.04 40.80 46.06
C ASP A 914 19.43 41.33 45.64
N VAL A 915 19.75 41.13 44.36
CA VAL A 915 20.89 41.60 43.53
C VAL A 915 21.72 40.44 42.98
N ASN A 916 21.53 40.21 41.68
CA ASN A 916 22.38 39.34 40.87
C ASN A 916 23.77 39.96 40.70
N SER A 917 24.82 39.18 40.96
CA SER A 917 26.17 39.43 40.44
C SER A 917 26.58 38.21 39.61
N PRO A 918 26.75 38.34 38.27
CA PRO A 918 27.03 37.22 37.39
C PRO A 918 28.50 36.77 37.48
N SER A 919 28.80 35.96 38.49
CA SER A 919 30.03 35.17 38.53
C SER A 919 30.21 34.36 37.24
N TRP A 920 31.46 34.20 36.79
CA TRP A 920 31.82 33.38 35.63
C TRP A 920 31.30 31.93 35.71
N SER A 921 31.05 31.41 36.92
CA SER A 921 30.41 30.11 37.14
C SER A 921 29.03 29.97 36.48
N THR A 922 28.26 31.06 36.35
CA THR A 922 26.92 31.03 35.76
C THR A 922 26.95 30.80 34.25
N TYR A 923 28.03 31.19 33.56
CA TYR A 923 28.20 30.99 32.12
C TYR A 923 28.61 29.56 31.74
N LEU A 924 29.08 28.74 32.69
CA LEU A 924 29.52 27.36 32.45
C LEU A 924 28.51 26.29 32.89
N ASN A 925 27.43 26.67 33.59
CA ASN A 925 26.37 25.75 34.04
C ASN A 925 25.14 25.73 33.10
N ILE A 926 25.29 26.18 31.85
CA ILE A 926 24.25 26.14 30.80
C ILE A 926 24.84 25.49 29.52
N TRP A 927 25.55 24.39 29.75
CA TRP A 927 26.10 23.39 28.81
C TRP A 927 26.13 22.03 29.53
#